data_AF-A0A7K1H3L3-F1
#
_entry.id   AF-A0A7K1H3L3-F1
#
_cell.length_a   1.000
_cell.length_b   1.000
_cell.length_c   1.000
_cell.angle_alpha   90.00
_cell.angle_beta   90.00
_cell.angle_gamma   90.00
#
_symmetry.space_group_name_H-M   'P 1'
#
loop_
_entity.id
_entity.type
_entity.pdbx_description
1 polymer ?
#
loop_
_entity_poly.entity_id
_entity_poly.type
_entity_poly.pdbx_seq_one_letter_code
_entity_poly.pdbx_strand_id
1 'polypeptide(L)'
;MRKLVRILDGNIFALSEVNGDMVFSPTNPSGFFAFDTRFLSTWRLSIDGQQLSPLAVHDASYYKIRFFLVPGHPTHYVDAKVSVIRDRWISDSAFTEHLTVLNHSNDAVDFVVRIDVDSDFAPVYDVVWPHRSALRGYREVSDGRLRLGYRREKFHRVTDISSSEPADLDERGLTFRIRVEAQRRWSTLLRVAGRVLRPDGADVRERLRHPRGKVGAPLHHDLSQWLADAPRLHCDWRQLTETYQRGLIDLAGLRFSPLAMPNKTMLAAGLPWSATIIGRDNILTCFQTLPFVPRMAETTLRLLALDQGTVLDDFRDEEPGKILNEFRYGEMAAFEHRPQSPYFGGADVTPLFVVLLDEYERWTGDATLVRDLQDAARAALRWIDEYGDLRGDGYLWYQPRNNESGAQNHCWKDSPEAICYRDGRIPGQPRATCELQGYVYDAKRRGARLAREFWDDPAYADRLEREAEELKQRFNRDFWIDGGEYFALALGPDGDQVDALASNMGHLLWSGIVDPSRAALVAGHLLGPRLFSGWGVRTLATGQTSYNPLGYHLGTVWPFDNSLIAYGLRRYGFLEEAGIIAESVVRASRYFAGRMPEAFAGYDRSLTRYPVPYPAANSPQASATGATFLLVRTLLGLEPYGEHLVVQPAIPERFGRIELLDIPGRWGRKDAIGNARPARHDQVRR
;
A
#
# COMPACT_ATOMS: atom_id res chain seq x y z
N MET A 1 19.30 -8.51 9.77
CA MET A 1 19.03 -7.28 8.99
C MET A 1 19.35 -6.07 9.86
N ARG A 2 20.04 -5.06 9.32
CA ARG A 2 20.22 -3.78 10.03
C ARG A 2 18.85 -3.12 10.18
N LYS A 3 18.58 -2.52 11.35
CA LYS A 3 17.32 -1.81 11.59
C LYS A 3 17.33 -0.52 10.75
N LEU A 4 16.41 -0.42 9.79
CA LEU A 4 16.24 0.77 8.99
C LEU A 4 15.19 1.68 9.62
N VAL A 5 15.42 2.99 9.47
CA VAL A 5 14.47 4.04 9.76
C VAL A 5 14.06 4.69 8.45
N ARG A 6 12.87 5.28 8.42
CA ARG A 6 12.28 5.82 7.22
C ARG A 6 11.63 7.17 7.48
N ILE A 7 11.70 8.03 6.48
CA ILE A 7 10.84 9.21 6.35
C ILE A 7 10.27 9.23 4.94
N LEU A 8 9.09 9.81 4.79
CA LEU A 8 8.35 9.81 3.54
C LEU A 8 7.48 11.06 3.38
N ASP A 9 7.18 11.38 2.13
CA ASP A 9 6.22 12.40 1.69
C ASP A 9 5.57 11.90 0.40
N GLY A 10 4.46 11.19 0.54
CA GLY A 10 3.78 10.54 -0.56
C GLY A 10 4.61 9.41 -1.18
N ASN A 11 4.98 9.59 -2.44
CA ASN A 11 5.83 8.66 -3.20
C ASN A 11 7.32 8.97 -3.14
N ILE A 12 7.74 9.95 -2.32
CA ILE A 12 9.13 10.32 -2.09
C ILE A 12 9.53 9.84 -0.70
N PHE A 13 10.66 9.15 -0.57
CA PHE A 13 11.04 8.57 0.71
C PHE A 13 12.56 8.44 0.87
N ALA A 14 12.99 8.32 2.12
CA ALA A 14 14.38 8.03 2.45
C ALA A 14 14.43 6.88 3.46
N LEU A 15 15.32 5.93 3.19
CA LEU A 15 15.67 4.82 4.07
C LEU A 15 17.09 5.01 4.56
N SER A 16 17.32 4.93 5.87
CA SER A 16 18.67 5.02 6.44
C SER A 16 18.84 4.09 7.62
N GLU A 17 20.08 3.86 8.02
CA GLU A 17 20.39 3.19 9.27
C GLU A 17 20.00 4.06 10.48
N VAL A 18 20.01 3.46 11.67
CA VAL A 18 19.69 4.14 12.93
C VAL A 18 20.66 5.27 13.32
N ASN A 19 21.82 5.37 12.67
CA ASN A 19 22.73 6.52 12.81
C ASN A 19 22.49 7.63 11.74
N GLY A 20 21.48 7.43 10.89
CA GLY A 20 21.12 8.31 9.78
C GLY A 20 21.92 8.06 8.50
N ASP A 21 22.92 7.19 8.48
CA ASP A 21 23.70 6.95 7.27
C ASP A 21 22.93 6.16 6.23
N MET A 22 23.24 6.45 4.97
CA MET A 22 22.83 5.67 3.81
C MET A 22 24.08 5.11 3.16
N VAL A 23 24.15 3.79 3.04
CA VAL A 23 25.18 3.08 2.28
C VAL A 23 24.49 1.87 1.67
N PHE A 24 24.11 1.98 0.40
CA PHE A 24 23.41 0.92 -0.28
C PHE A 24 24.24 -0.38 -0.32
N SER A 25 23.58 -1.50 -0.02
CA SER A 25 24.02 -2.84 -0.40
C SER A 25 22.80 -3.74 -0.63
N PRO A 26 22.95 -4.93 -1.24
CA PRO A 26 21.85 -5.88 -1.39
C PRO A 26 21.16 -6.27 -0.06
N THR A 27 21.87 -6.14 1.06
CA THR A 27 21.33 -6.42 2.41
C THR A 27 20.92 -5.16 3.17
N ASN A 28 21.17 -3.98 2.59
CA ASN A 28 20.84 -2.67 3.14
C ASN A 28 20.33 -1.74 2.02
N PRO A 29 19.03 -1.77 1.69
CA PRO A 29 18.45 -0.95 0.63
C PRO A 29 18.30 0.54 0.99
N SER A 30 19.21 1.11 1.79
CA SER A 30 19.19 2.52 2.17
C SER A 30 19.38 3.45 0.96
N GLY A 31 18.86 4.66 1.07
CA GLY A 31 18.93 5.69 0.03
C GLY A 31 17.81 6.71 0.11
N PHE A 32 17.89 7.73 -0.75
CA PHE A 32 16.81 8.71 -0.98
C PHE A 32 16.21 8.45 -2.37
N PHE A 33 14.89 8.31 -2.41
CA PHE A 33 14.13 7.87 -3.58
C PHE A 33 13.05 8.88 -3.95
N ALA A 34 12.94 9.15 -5.25
CA ALA A 34 11.85 9.92 -5.84
C ALA A 34 11.64 9.46 -7.29
N PHE A 35 10.42 9.51 -7.82
CA PHE A 35 10.12 9.11 -9.21
C PHE A 35 10.73 7.74 -9.59
N ASP A 36 10.51 6.73 -8.73
CA ASP A 36 11.06 5.37 -8.86
C ASP A 36 12.59 5.31 -9.07
N THR A 37 13.34 6.34 -8.64
CA THR A 37 14.80 6.47 -8.84
C THR A 37 15.49 6.75 -7.51
N ARG A 38 16.62 6.08 -7.22
CA ARG A 38 17.48 6.38 -6.08
C ARG A 38 18.41 7.56 -6.36
N PHE A 39 18.10 8.74 -5.83
CA PHE A 39 18.90 9.96 -5.97
C PHE A 39 20.07 10.06 -4.98
N LEU A 40 20.08 9.25 -3.91
CA LEU A 40 21.25 9.05 -3.05
C LEU A 40 21.41 7.56 -2.76
N SER A 41 22.55 6.99 -3.13
CA SER A 41 22.98 5.64 -2.73
C SER A 41 23.94 5.68 -1.53
N THR A 42 24.62 6.82 -1.34
CA THR A 42 25.48 7.09 -0.19
C THR A 42 25.21 8.47 0.41
N TRP A 43 25.04 8.51 1.74
CA TRP A 43 24.96 9.71 2.56
C TRP A 43 25.53 9.37 3.93
N ARG A 44 26.85 9.49 4.08
CA ARG A 44 27.58 8.99 5.25
C ARG A 44 28.31 10.10 5.97
N LEU A 45 28.04 10.26 7.27
CA LEU A 45 28.64 11.30 8.10
C LEU A 45 29.81 10.74 8.92
N SER A 46 30.93 11.46 8.94
CA SER A 46 32.05 11.22 9.87
C SER A 46 32.55 12.51 10.51
N ILE A 47 33.08 12.39 11.73
CA ILE A 47 33.76 13.45 12.48
C ILE A 47 35.18 12.97 12.75
N ASP A 48 36.18 13.72 12.28
CA ASP A 48 37.60 13.37 12.37
C ASP A 48 37.91 11.95 11.85
N GLY A 49 37.21 11.56 10.78
CA GLY A 49 37.31 10.23 10.17
C GLY A 49 36.59 9.11 10.94
N GLN A 50 36.00 9.38 12.09
CA GLN A 50 35.25 8.39 12.87
C GLN A 50 33.78 8.34 12.45
N GLN A 51 33.24 7.11 12.36
CA GLN A 51 31.80 6.90 12.20
C GLN A 51 31.05 7.24 13.48
N LEU A 52 29.76 7.57 13.33
CA LEU A 52 28.90 7.92 14.44
C LEU A 52 28.08 6.73 14.93
N SER A 53 28.09 6.51 16.24
CA SER A 53 27.21 5.55 16.92
C SER A 53 25.92 6.22 17.38
N PRO A 54 24.76 5.55 17.21
CA PRO A 54 23.47 6.08 17.64
C PRO A 54 23.28 5.91 19.15
N LEU A 55 22.88 6.99 19.83
CA LEU A 55 22.38 6.96 21.21
C LEU A 55 20.86 6.83 21.25
N ALA A 56 20.17 7.60 20.40
CA ALA A 56 18.72 7.57 20.31
C ALA A 56 18.23 8.03 18.93
N VAL A 57 17.05 7.54 18.56
CA VAL A 57 16.31 7.99 17.38
C VAL A 57 14.93 8.44 17.85
N HIS A 58 14.55 9.66 17.49
CA HIS A 58 13.24 10.22 17.79
C HIS A 58 12.45 10.39 16.48
N ASP A 59 11.41 9.58 16.33
CA ASP A 59 10.44 9.63 15.23
C ASP A 59 9.39 10.71 15.54
N ALA A 60 9.60 11.91 14.99
CA ALA A 60 8.76 13.08 15.32
C ALA A 60 7.48 13.13 14.46
N SER A 61 7.55 12.65 13.21
CA SER A 61 6.44 12.55 12.27
C SER A 61 6.85 11.65 11.09
N TYR A 62 5.90 11.23 10.26
CA TYR A 62 6.18 10.38 9.08
C TYR A 62 7.20 10.98 8.11
N TYR A 63 7.31 12.31 8.04
CA TYR A 63 8.23 13.03 7.17
C TYR A 63 9.48 13.57 7.87
N LYS A 64 9.60 13.42 9.20
CA LYS A 64 10.68 14.03 9.99
C LYS A 64 11.19 13.11 11.10
N ILE A 65 12.51 12.97 11.14
CA ILE A 65 13.20 12.15 12.14
C ILE A 65 14.40 12.90 12.72
N ARG A 66 14.72 12.63 13.99
CA ARG A 66 15.90 13.18 14.67
C ARG A 66 16.79 12.06 15.20
N PHE A 67 18.08 12.23 15.01
CA PHE A 67 19.12 11.31 15.49
C PHE A 67 20.00 12.01 16.53
N PHE A 68 20.34 11.28 17.60
CA PHE A 68 21.31 11.70 18.61
C PHE A 68 22.49 10.74 18.58
N LEU A 69 23.68 11.26 18.28
CA LEU A 69 24.83 10.45 17.91
C LEU A 69 26.10 10.91 18.64
N VAL A 70 27.10 10.03 18.71
CA VAL A 70 28.44 10.33 19.21
C VAL A 70 29.51 9.74 18.28
N PRO A 71 30.67 10.39 18.11
CA PRO A 71 31.79 9.80 17.37
C PRO A 71 32.34 8.54 18.04
N GLY A 72 32.73 7.56 17.23
CA GLY A 72 33.29 6.29 17.71
C GLY A 72 32.26 5.40 18.40
N HIS A 73 32.72 4.45 19.20
CA HIS A 73 31.86 3.59 20.01
C HIS A 73 31.76 4.14 21.44
N PRO A 74 30.54 4.34 21.99
CA PRO A 74 30.39 4.76 23.37
C PRO A 74 30.99 3.71 24.31
N THR A 75 31.86 4.11 25.22
CA THR A 75 32.42 3.24 26.26
C THR A 75 31.83 3.61 27.61
N HIS A 76 31.66 2.64 28.51
CA HIS A 76 31.04 2.86 29.82
C HIS A 76 31.83 3.76 30.78
N TYR A 77 33.09 4.08 30.44
CA TYR A 77 34.04 4.72 31.35
C TYR A 77 34.58 6.06 30.85
N VAL A 78 34.15 6.52 29.66
CA VAL A 78 34.60 7.79 29.07
C VAL A 78 33.41 8.57 28.54
N ASP A 79 33.17 9.74 29.13
CA ASP A 79 32.15 10.66 28.66
C ASP A 79 32.49 11.17 27.25
N ALA A 80 31.53 11.08 26.33
CA ALA A 80 31.68 11.64 24.99
C ALA A 80 31.72 13.17 25.08
N LYS A 81 32.87 13.77 24.77
CA LYS A 81 33.06 15.23 24.77
C LYS A 81 32.42 15.92 23.56
N VAL A 82 31.87 15.14 22.63
CA VAL A 82 31.23 15.62 21.40
C VAL A 82 29.97 14.82 21.17
N SER A 83 28.89 15.51 20.80
CA SER A 83 27.68 14.87 20.31
C SER A 83 27.22 15.50 19.01
N VAL A 84 26.54 14.72 18.19
CA VAL A 84 26.00 15.16 16.91
C VAL A 84 24.49 14.95 16.90
N ILE A 85 23.76 15.95 16.41
CA ILE A 85 22.32 15.86 16.17
C ILE A 85 22.09 15.99 14.67
N ARG A 86 21.35 15.05 14.10
CA ARG A 86 20.84 15.14 12.72
C ARG A 86 19.33 15.31 12.78
N ASP A 87 18.84 16.42 12.28
CA ASP A 87 17.42 16.71 12.11
C ASP A 87 17.07 16.57 10.63
N ARG A 88 16.32 15.55 10.25
CA ARG A 88 16.10 15.20 8.84
C ARG A 88 14.63 15.23 8.48
N TRP A 89 14.29 15.79 7.32
CA TRP A 89 12.94 15.77 6.78
C TRP A 89 12.91 15.77 5.25
N ILE A 90 11.78 15.33 4.69
CA ILE A 90 11.45 15.52 3.27
C ILE A 90 10.43 16.65 3.17
N SER A 91 10.72 17.62 2.31
CA SER A 91 9.79 18.70 2.00
C SER A 91 10.06 19.28 0.62
N ASP A 92 9.00 19.71 -0.07
CA ASP A 92 9.09 20.26 -1.43
C ASP A 92 9.91 19.36 -2.35
N SER A 93 9.69 18.04 -2.23
CA SER A 93 10.33 17.08 -3.15
C SER A 93 11.87 17.03 -3.00
N ALA A 94 12.38 17.50 -1.85
CA ALA A 94 13.79 17.53 -1.50
C ALA A 94 14.03 16.88 -0.13
N PHE A 95 15.18 16.22 0.00
CA PHE A 95 15.71 15.71 1.27
C PHE A 95 16.51 16.81 1.94
N THR A 96 16.20 17.11 3.20
CA THR A 96 16.89 18.16 3.97
C THR A 96 17.36 17.61 5.31
N GLU A 97 18.57 17.98 5.70
CA GLU A 97 19.17 17.60 6.98
C GLU A 97 19.83 18.81 7.64
N HIS A 98 19.36 19.16 8.83
CA HIS A 98 20.03 20.10 9.71
C HIS A 98 20.99 19.32 10.62
N LEU A 99 22.29 19.54 10.40
CA LEU A 99 23.37 18.92 11.13
C LEU A 99 23.85 19.86 12.22
N THR A 100 23.98 19.36 13.45
CA THR A 100 24.54 20.12 14.59
C THR A 100 25.63 19.30 15.28
N VAL A 101 26.80 19.92 15.48
CA VAL A 101 27.92 19.39 16.27
C VAL A 101 28.02 20.19 17.56
N LEU A 102 28.00 19.50 18.71
CA LEU A 102 28.09 20.11 20.04
C LEU A 102 29.42 19.74 20.70
N ASN A 103 30.14 20.75 21.19
CA ASN A 103 31.35 20.57 21.99
C ASN A 103 30.99 20.65 23.48
N HIS A 104 31.15 19.54 24.20
CA HIS A 104 30.90 19.43 25.65
C HIS A 104 32.17 19.56 26.49
N SER A 105 33.32 19.85 25.87
CA SER A 105 34.58 20.09 26.59
C SER A 105 34.68 21.54 27.10
N ASN A 106 35.70 21.78 27.93
CA ASN A 106 36.00 23.11 28.49
C ASN A 106 36.90 23.95 27.57
N ASP A 107 37.36 23.39 26.45
CA ASP A 107 38.28 24.03 25.51
C ASP A 107 37.65 24.15 24.13
N ALA A 108 38.15 25.08 23.31
CA ALA A 108 37.81 25.13 21.89
C ALA A 108 38.41 23.91 21.18
N VAL A 109 37.63 23.26 20.32
CA VAL A 109 38.06 22.07 19.57
C VAL A 109 37.84 22.30 18.08
N ASP A 110 38.83 21.95 17.29
CA ASP A 110 38.75 21.93 15.83
C ASP A 110 38.26 20.54 15.37
N PHE A 111 37.25 20.51 14.49
CA PHE A 111 36.68 19.29 13.93
C PHE A 111 36.75 19.29 12.41
N VAL A 112 36.95 18.10 11.84
CA VAL A 112 36.73 17.81 10.42
C VAL A 112 35.42 17.04 10.28
N VAL A 113 34.38 17.73 9.82
CA VAL A 113 33.08 17.13 9.52
C VAL A 113 33.04 16.76 8.05
N ARG A 114 32.87 15.47 7.74
CA ARG A 114 32.82 14.98 6.36
C ARG A 114 31.50 14.29 6.07
N ILE A 115 30.91 14.63 4.93
CA ILE A 115 29.74 13.93 4.39
C ILE A 115 30.14 13.34 3.05
N ASP A 116 30.21 12.02 2.99
CA ASP A 116 30.41 11.31 1.73
C ASP A 116 29.06 11.12 1.03
N VAL A 117 29.05 11.42 -0.26
CA VAL A 117 27.84 11.45 -1.09
C VAL A 117 28.08 10.63 -2.35
N ASP A 118 27.10 9.79 -2.70
CA ASP A 118 27.08 9.12 -4.00
C ASP A 118 25.64 8.87 -4.46
N SER A 119 25.47 8.69 -5.76
CA SER A 119 24.20 8.35 -6.40
C SER A 119 24.47 7.36 -7.53
N ASP A 120 23.68 6.29 -7.57
CA ASP A 120 23.67 5.34 -8.67
C ASP A 120 22.46 5.49 -9.58
N PHE A 121 21.49 6.35 -9.23
CA PHE A 121 20.25 6.53 -9.99
C PHE A 121 19.50 5.23 -10.28
N ALA A 122 19.70 4.20 -9.45
CA ALA A 122 19.11 2.90 -9.66
C ALA A 122 17.58 2.99 -9.57
N PRO A 123 16.84 2.33 -10.48
CA PRO A 123 15.40 2.25 -10.36
C PRO A 123 15.02 1.42 -9.12
N VAL A 124 13.89 1.73 -8.48
CA VAL A 124 13.41 1.02 -7.27
C VAL A 124 13.34 -0.49 -7.50
N TYR A 125 12.94 -0.93 -8.70
CA TYR A 125 12.87 -2.34 -9.08
C TYR A 125 14.23 -3.04 -8.96
N ASP A 126 15.32 -2.40 -9.41
CA ASP A 126 16.68 -2.96 -9.33
C ASP A 126 17.24 -2.98 -7.91
N VAL A 127 16.63 -2.26 -6.96
CA VAL A 127 17.00 -2.35 -5.54
C VAL A 127 16.43 -3.62 -4.92
N VAL A 128 15.22 -4.03 -5.33
CA VAL A 128 14.56 -5.26 -4.86
C VAL A 128 15.11 -6.48 -5.58
N TRP A 129 15.28 -6.37 -6.90
CA TRP A 129 15.79 -7.43 -7.77
C TRP A 129 17.05 -6.94 -8.49
N PRO A 130 18.22 -7.05 -7.84
CA PRO A 130 19.46 -6.48 -8.37
C PRO A 130 19.85 -7.09 -9.70
N HIS A 131 19.74 -6.27 -10.75
CA HIS A 131 20.39 -6.51 -12.03
C HIS A 131 21.72 -5.74 -12.08
N ARG A 132 22.71 -6.27 -12.82
CA ARG A 132 23.96 -5.56 -13.03
C ARG A 132 23.76 -4.41 -14.02
N SER A 133 23.38 -3.24 -13.50
CA SER A 133 23.46 -1.98 -14.24
C SER A 133 24.47 -1.08 -13.54
N ALA A 134 25.63 -0.86 -14.18
CA ALA A 134 26.57 0.16 -13.75
C ALA A 134 26.17 1.49 -14.41
N LEU A 135 25.13 2.13 -13.88
CA LEU A 135 24.75 3.47 -14.30
C LEU A 135 25.89 4.42 -13.88
N ARG A 136 26.77 4.77 -14.82
CA ARG A 136 27.85 5.74 -14.58
C ARG A 136 27.32 7.13 -14.93
N GLY A 137 27.10 7.92 -13.90
CA GLY A 137 26.79 9.34 -14.03
C GLY A 137 28.02 10.21 -14.24
N TYR A 138 27.79 11.52 -14.31
CA TYR A 138 28.80 12.57 -14.22
C TYR A 138 28.73 13.27 -12.86
N ARG A 139 29.82 13.97 -12.52
CA ARG A 139 29.95 14.73 -11.27
C ARG A 139 30.52 16.11 -11.59
N GLU A 140 29.92 17.14 -10.99
CA GLU A 140 30.30 18.53 -11.20
C GLU A 140 30.31 19.25 -9.86
N VAL A 141 31.38 20.01 -9.59
CA VAL A 141 31.46 20.94 -8.46
C VAL A 141 31.48 22.34 -9.04
N SER A 142 30.44 23.12 -8.77
CA SER A 142 30.31 24.51 -9.23
C SER A 142 29.42 25.31 -8.28
N ASP A 143 29.69 26.61 -8.16
CA ASP A 143 28.88 27.56 -7.39
C ASP A 143 28.54 27.11 -5.96
N GLY A 144 29.50 26.48 -5.26
CA GLY A 144 29.29 25.98 -3.89
C GLY A 144 28.29 24.82 -3.82
N ARG A 145 28.12 24.07 -4.89
CA ARG A 145 27.23 22.90 -4.98
C ARG A 145 27.96 21.69 -5.56
N LEU A 146 27.60 20.51 -5.07
CA LEU A 146 27.95 19.23 -5.70
C LEU A 146 26.74 18.75 -6.50
N ARG A 147 26.95 18.50 -7.78
CA ARG A 147 25.96 17.95 -8.69
C ARG A 147 26.40 16.56 -9.14
N LEU A 148 25.52 15.58 -8.93
CA LEU A 148 25.63 14.25 -9.51
C LEU A 148 24.55 14.12 -10.59
N GLY A 149 24.86 13.59 -11.76
CA GLY A 149 23.86 13.47 -12.82
C GLY A 149 24.00 12.18 -13.61
N TYR A 150 22.88 11.67 -14.10
CA TYR A 150 22.82 10.52 -14.99
C TYR A 150 21.95 10.86 -16.20
N ARG A 151 22.47 10.55 -17.39
CA ARG A 151 21.76 10.78 -18.64
C ARG A 151 21.90 9.57 -19.57
N ARG A 152 20.76 9.05 -19.99
CA ARG A 152 20.62 8.13 -21.12
C ARG A 152 19.60 8.74 -22.08
N GLU A 153 20.06 9.21 -23.22
CA GLU A 153 19.22 9.91 -24.21
C GLU A 153 18.40 11.08 -23.60
N LYS A 154 17.07 10.95 -23.54
CA LYS A 154 16.12 11.91 -22.95
C LYS A 154 15.84 11.65 -21.47
N PHE A 155 16.25 10.49 -20.94
CA PHE A 155 16.13 10.18 -19.53
C PHE A 155 17.28 10.86 -18.76
N HIS A 156 16.95 11.92 -18.02
CA HIS A 156 17.94 12.71 -17.27
C HIS A 156 17.51 12.84 -15.81
N ARG A 157 18.41 12.47 -14.90
CA ARG A 157 18.26 12.56 -13.45
C ARG A 157 19.44 13.32 -12.87
N VAL A 158 19.18 14.22 -11.93
CA VAL A 158 20.21 15.03 -11.29
C VAL A 158 19.97 15.09 -9.79
N THR A 159 21.03 14.96 -9.00
CA THR A 159 21.05 15.21 -7.56
C THR A 159 21.89 16.47 -7.31
N ASP A 160 21.24 17.55 -6.89
CA ASP A 160 21.93 18.77 -6.45
C ASP A 160 22.08 18.76 -4.93
N ILE A 161 23.31 18.90 -4.44
CA ILE A 161 23.64 18.99 -3.01
C ILE A 161 24.21 20.36 -2.68
N SER A 162 23.71 20.96 -1.60
CA SER A 162 24.15 22.28 -1.12
C SER A 162 24.13 22.34 0.41
N SER A 163 24.91 23.26 0.97
CA SER A 163 24.97 23.58 2.39
C SER A 163 24.72 25.08 2.65
N SER A 164 24.21 25.43 3.85
CA SER A 164 24.10 26.83 4.27
C SER A 164 25.44 27.42 4.69
N GLU A 165 26.31 26.59 5.27
CA GLU A 165 27.69 26.97 5.62
C GLU A 165 28.65 26.66 4.47
N PRO A 166 29.71 27.45 4.27
CA PRO A 166 30.76 27.15 3.29
C PRO A 166 31.41 25.78 3.58
N ALA A 167 31.61 24.99 2.52
CA ALA A 167 32.24 23.68 2.59
C ALA A 167 33.30 23.56 1.49
N ASP A 168 34.36 22.80 1.78
CA ASP A 168 35.28 22.33 0.76
C ASP A 168 34.63 21.16 0.03
N LEU A 169 34.26 21.40 -1.23
CA LEU A 169 33.54 20.45 -2.09
C LEU A 169 34.51 19.69 -2.99
N ASP A 170 34.31 18.38 -3.09
CA ASP A 170 34.97 17.53 -4.07
C ASP A 170 33.93 16.59 -4.70
N GLU A 171 34.35 15.79 -5.70
CA GLU A 171 33.46 14.84 -6.37
C GLU A 171 32.88 13.75 -5.45
N ARG A 172 33.36 13.62 -4.22
CA ARG A 172 32.94 12.59 -3.26
C ARG A 172 32.07 13.16 -2.13
N GLY A 173 31.87 14.48 -2.03
CA GLY A 173 31.06 15.07 -0.98
C GLY A 173 31.53 16.42 -0.45
N LEU A 174 31.21 16.69 0.83
CA LEU A 174 31.38 17.97 1.50
C LEU A 174 32.26 17.83 2.74
N THR A 175 33.28 18.67 2.88
CA THR A 175 34.13 18.76 4.08
C THR A 175 33.98 20.12 4.75
N PHE A 176 33.70 20.13 6.05
CA PHE A 176 33.71 21.35 6.87
C PHE A 176 34.86 21.25 7.87
N ARG A 177 35.73 22.25 7.86
CA ARG A 177 36.79 22.43 8.87
C ARG A 177 36.35 23.53 9.81
N ILE A 178 35.88 23.14 11.00
CA ILE A 178 35.19 24.03 11.92
C ILE A 178 35.93 24.10 13.24
N ARG A 179 35.86 25.27 13.89
CA ARG A 179 36.26 25.44 15.27
C ARG A 179 35.02 25.65 16.12
N VAL A 180 34.82 24.82 17.15
CA VAL A 180 33.67 24.94 18.06
C VAL A 180 34.19 25.28 19.45
N GLU A 181 33.86 26.48 19.91
CA GLU A 181 34.23 26.96 21.24
C GLU A 181 33.66 26.08 22.36
N ALA A 182 34.27 26.16 23.54
CA ALA A 182 33.86 25.41 24.72
C ALA A 182 32.36 25.59 25.02
N GLN A 183 31.63 24.48 25.23
CA GLN A 183 30.19 24.47 25.50
C GLN A 183 29.34 25.12 24.39
N ARG A 184 29.86 25.28 23.17
CA ARG A 184 29.13 25.82 22.02
C ARG A 184 28.79 24.74 20.99
N ARG A 185 28.07 25.17 19.95
CA ARG A 185 27.66 24.31 18.83
C ARG A 185 27.94 25.00 17.50
N TRP A 186 28.13 24.17 16.48
CA TRP A 186 28.10 24.56 15.09
C TRP A 186 26.97 23.83 14.38
N SER A 187 26.33 24.48 13.41
CA SER A 187 25.21 23.90 12.67
C SER A 187 25.26 24.29 11.20
N THR A 188 24.81 23.39 10.33
CA THR A 188 24.62 23.64 8.89
C THR A 188 23.35 22.98 8.38
N LEU A 189 22.68 23.61 7.41
CA LEU A 189 21.55 23.04 6.70
C LEU A 189 22.03 22.43 5.38
N LEU A 190 21.82 21.13 5.22
CA LEU A 190 22.17 20.37 4.02
C LEU A 190 20.90 20.09 3.24
N ARG A 191 20.91 20.41 1.95
CA ARG A 191 19.76 20.19 1.06
C ARG A 191 20.18 19.35 -0.13
N VAL A 192 19.44 18.28 -0.36
CA VAL A 192 19.56 17.39 -1.51
C VAL A 192 18.28 17.46 -2.34
N ALA A 193 18.38 17.97 -3.56
CA ALA A 193 17.28 18.04 -4.50
C ALA A 193 17.49 17.01 -5.62
N GLY A 194 16.67 15.95 -5.60
CA GLY A 194 16.56 15.02 -6.72
C GLY A 194 15.67 15.63 -7.80
N ARG A 195 16.19 15.81 -9.00
CA ARG A 195 15.54 16.44 -10.15
C ARG A 195 15.36 15.47 -11.31
N VAL A 196 14.20 15.58 -11.95
CA VAL A 196 13.86 14.86 -13.18
C VAL A 196 13.83 15.90 -14.28
N LEU A 197 14.87 15.92 -15.11
CA LEU A 197 15.06 16.99 -16.10
C LEU A 197 14.39 16.63 -17.43
N ARG A 198 13.66 17.61 -17.97
CA ARG A 198 13.13 17.58 -19.33
C ARG A 198 14.24 17.91 -20.34
N PRO A 199 14.02 17.67 -21.65
CA PRO A 199 15.02 18.02 -22.67
C PRO A 199 15.42 19.50 -22.71
N ASP A 200 14.58 20.41 -22.20
CA ASP A 200 14.86 21.84 -22.06
C ASP A 200 15.64 22.21 -20.78
N GLY A 201 16.05 21.21 -19.98
CA GLY A 201 16.84 21.38 -18.76
C GLY A 201 16.04 21.78 -17.52
N ALA A 202 14.73 22.02 -17.65
CA ALA A 202 13.86 22.35 -16.53
C ALA A 202 13.30 21.09 -15.87
N ASP A 203 12.98 21.18 -14.57
CA ASP A 203 12.41 20.03 -13.85
C ASP A 203 10.96 19.76 -14.31
N VAL A 204 10.55 18.49 -14.36
CA VAL A 204 9.17 18.11 -14.71
C VAL A 204 8.14 18.73 -13.76
N ARG A 205 8.50 18.96 -12.50
CA ARG A 205 7.63 19.55 -11.47
C ARG A 205 7.42 21.05 -11.64
N GLU A 206 8.28 21.75 -12.39
CA GLU A 206 8.11 23.19 -12.62
C GLU A 206 6.85 23.48 -13.44
N ARG A 207 6.43 22.58 -14.32
CA ARG A 207 5.14 22.70 -15.05
C ARG A 207 3.92 22.49 -14.15
N LEU A 208 4.08 21.80 -13.02
CA LEU A 208 3.02 21.59 -12.05
C LEU A 208 2.80 22.84 -11.17
N ARG A 209 3.77 23.77 -11.14
CA ARG A 209 3.70 25.04 -10.42
C ARG A 209 3.12 26.12 -11.33
N HIS A 210 1.79 26.25 -11.39
CA HIS A 210 1.15 27.31 -12.18
C HIS A 210 1.42 28.73 -11.59
N PRO A 211 1.46 29.80 -12.41
CA PRO A 211 1.76 31.18 -11.97
C PRO A 211 0.64 31.88 -11.16
N ARG A 212 -0.55 31.28 -11.05
CA ARG A 212 -1.71 31.86 -10.36
C ARG A 212 -2.27 30.86 -9.37
N GLY A 213 -1.81 30.95 -8.13
CA GLY A 213 -2.30 30.15 -7.01
C GLY A 213 -1.17 29.35 -6.38
N LYS A 214 -1.01 29.50 -5.06
CA LYS A 214 -0.22 28.57 -4.26
C LYS A 214 -0.77 27.17 -4.54
N VAL A 215 -0.06 26.36 -5.33
CA VAL A 215 -0.23 24.90 -5.29
C VAL A 215 -0.16 24.53 -3.81
N GLY A 216 -1.14 23.74 -3.35
CA GLY A 216 -1.58 23.59 -1.97
C GLY A 216 -0.50 23.82 -0.93
N ALA A 217 -0.87 24.49 0.17
CA ALA A 217 -0.01 24.58 1.36
C ALA A 217 0.74 23.25 1.53
N PRO A 218 2.07 23.28 1.79
CA PRO A 218 2.88 22.06 1.79
C PRO A 218 2.13 20.97 2.51
N LEU A 219 2.04 19.75 1.96
CA LEU A 219 1.28 18.62 2.56
C LEU A 219 1.60 18.44 4.08
N HIS A 220 2.73 18.98 4.53
CA HIS A 220 3.19 19.17 5.91
C HIS A 220 2.29 20.03 6.83
N HIS A 221 1.44 20.93 6.31
CA HIS A 221 0.53 21.78 7.11
C HIS A 221 -0.88 21.19 7.31
N ASP A 222 -1.16 20.01 6.76
CA ASP A 222 -2.51 19.41 6.72
C ASP A 222 -2.64 18.14 7.59
N LEU A 223 -1.61 17.66 8.30
CA LEU A 223 -1.80 16.47 9.16
C LEU A 223 -2.83 16.73 10.27
N SER A 224 -2.79 17.90 10.91
CA SER A 224 -3.76 18.25 11.95
C SER A 224 -5.18 18.38 11.41
N GLN A 225 -5.35 18.95 10.22
CA GLN A 225 -6.66 19.07 9.58
C GLN A 225 -7.16 17.70 9.09
N TRP A 226 -6.31 16.89 8.46
CA TRP A 226 -6.61 15.49 8.12
C TRP A 226 -7.11 14.68 9.32
N LEU A 227 -6.42 14.77 10.46
CA LEU A 227 -6.83 14.09 11.68
C LEU A 227 -8.12 14.66 12.28
N ALA A 228 -8.39 15.96 12.11
CA ALA A 228 -9.61 16.60 12.58
C ALA A 228 -10.83 16.31 11.70
N ASP A 229 -10.62 16.09 10.40
CA ASP A 229 -11.68 15.77 9.44
C ASP A 229 -12.10 14.29 9.50
N ALA A 230 -11.22 13.41 10.00
CA ALA A 230 -11.52 11.99 10.16
C ALA A 230 -12.45 11.72 11.37
N PRO A 231 -13.29 10.68 11.32
CA PRO A 231 -14.10 10.25 12.46
C PRO A 231 -13.27 9.98 13.72
N ARG A 232 -13.83 10.29 14.90
CA ARG A 232 -13.12 10.08 16.18
C ARG A 232 -13.48 8.73 16.76
N LEU A 233 -12.47 7.87 16.94
CA LEU A 233 -12.64 6.54 17.51
C LEU A 233 -12.30 6.52 19.00
N HIS A 234 -13.25 6.08 19.83
CA HIS A 234 -13.01 5.67 21.21
C HIS A 234 -13.27 4.16 21.33
N CYS A 235 -12.38 3.47 22.05
CA CYS A 235 -12.49 2.04 22.31
C CYS A 235 -11.87 1.72 23.66
N ASP A 236 -12.50 0.84 24.45
CA ASP A 236 -11.93 0.38 25.72
C ASP A 236 -10.62 -0.40 25.49
N TRP A 237 -10.52 -1.07 24.35
CA TRP A 237 -9.29 -1.74 23.94
C TRP A 237 -8.34 -0.77 23.23
N ARG A 238 -7.43 -0.18 24.00
CA ARG A 238 -6.42 0.80 23.56
C ARG A 238 -5.70 0.44 22.26
N GLN A 239 -5.43 -0.85 22.02
CA GLN A 239 -4.76 -1.29 20.80
C GLN A 239 -5.52 -0.92 19.53
N LEU A 240 -6.87 -0.98 19.53
CA LEU A 240 -7.65 -0.55 18.37
C LEU A 240 -7.48 0.96 18.12
N THR A 241 -7.55 1.77 19.17
CA THR A 241 -7.41 3.24 19.09
C THR A 241 -6.02 3.64 18.60
N GLU A 242 -4.96 3.00 19.09
CA GLU A 242 -3.58 3.25 18.65
C GLU A 242 -3.37 2.90 17.17
N THR A 243 -3.87 1.74 16.74
CA THR A 243 -3.76 1.29 15.34
C THR A 243 -4.59 2.16 14.40
N TYR A 244 -5.78 2.61 14.81
CA TYR A 244 -6.59 3.55 14.06
C TYR A 244 -5.88 4.90 13.85
N GLN A 245 -5.35 5.49 14.92
CA GLN A 245 -4.62 6.75 14.85
C GLN A 245 -3.35 6.61 14.00
N ARG A 246 -2.59 5.52 14.19
CA ARG A 246 -1.42 5.22 13.36
C ARG A 246 -1.81 5.09 11.90
N GLY A 247 -2.92 4.42 11.61
CA GLY A 247 -3.43 4.24 10.26
C GLY A 247 -3.80 5.55 9.58
N LEU A 248 -4.45 6.48 10.29
CA LEU A 248 -4.73 7.82 9.74
C LEU A 248 -3.44 8.58 9.39
N ILE A 249 -2.42 8.51 10.26
CA ILE A 249 -1.11 9.15 10.01
C ILE A 249 -0.41 8.51 8.81
N ASP A 250 -0.50 7.18 8.68
CA ASP A 250 0.13 6.44 7.58
C ASP A 250 -0.55 6.72 6.24
N LEU A 251 -1.89 6.78 6.21
CA LEU A 251 -2.63 7.25 5.02
C LEU A 251 -2.25 8.69 4.67
N ALA A 252 -2.16 9.59 5.66
CA ALA A 252 -1.75 10.97 5.42
C ALA A 252 -0.36 11.07 4.79
N GLY A 253 0.57 10.23 5.25
CA GLY A 253 1.92 10.16 4.74
C GLY A 253 2.02 9.57 3.33
N LEU A 254 1.15 8.62 2.98
CA LEU A 254 1.09 8.03 1.64
C LEU A 254 0.44 8.95 0.59
N ARG A 255 -0.17 10.08 0.99
CA ARG A 255 -0.79 11.04 0.05
C ARG A 255 0.26 11.73 -0.81
N PHE A 256 0.03 11.74 -2.13
CA PHE A 256 0.79 12.51 -3.09
C PHE A 256 -0.12 13.07 -4.19
N SER A 257 0.38 14.02 -4.98
CA SER A 257 -0.32 14.56 -6.14
C SER A 257 0.19 13.91 -7.43
N PRO A 258 -0.66 13.15 -8.15
CA PRO A 258 -0.29 12.56 -9.44
C PRO A 258 0.04 13.64 -10.48
N LEU A 259 0.96 13.34 -11.40
CA LEU A 259 1.37 14.29 -12.45
C LEU A 259 0.19 14.73 -13.35
N ALA A 260 -0.75 13.81 -13.63
CA ALA A 260 -1.94 14.08 -14.44
C ALA A 260 -2.99 14.94 -13.71
N MET A 261 -2.94 15.01 -12.37
CA MET A 261 -3.90 15.74 -11.53
C MET A 261 -3.19 16.48 -10.39
N PRO A 262 -2.39 17.52 -10.68
CA PRO A 262 -1.51 18.17 -9.69
C PRO A 262 -2.25 18.86 -8.53
N ASN A 263 -3.55 19.14 -8.68
CA ASN A 263 -4.39 19.79 -7.67
C ASN A 263 -5.24 18.81 -6.85
N LYS A 264 -5.07 17.50 -7.08
CA LYS A 264 -5.77 16.43 -6.35
C LYS A 264 -4.74 15.55 -5.64
N THR A 265 -5.20 14.74 -4.68
CA THR A 265 -4.34 13.85 -3.89
C THR A 265 -4.82 12.41 -3.99
N MET A 266 -3.89 11.50 -4.19
CA MET A 266 -4.10 10.05 -4.18
C MET A 266 -3.09 9.39 -3.23
N LEU A 267 -3.29 8.12 -2.91
CA LEU A 267 -2.35 7.32 -2.15
C LEU A 267 -1.31 6.66 -3.03
N ALA A 268 -0.06 6.63 -2.57
CA ALA A 268 0.89 5.61 -2.99
C ALA A 268 0.49 4.25 -2.37
N ALA A 269 0.71 3.15 -3.10
CA ALA A 269 0.26 1.82 -2.68
C ALA A 269 1.03 1.30 -1.46
N GLY A 270 2.31 1.62 -1.30
CA GLY A 270 3.07 1.30 -0.10
C GLY A 270 4.55 1.63 -0.19
N LEU A 271 5.25 1.65 0.94
CA LEU A 271 6.68 1.96 0.96
C LEU A 271 7.49 0.81 1.56
N PRO A 272 8.68 0.52 1.01
CA PRO A 272 9.37 1.31 -0.01
C PRO A 272 9.16 0.87 -1.47
N TRP A 273 8.61 -0.32 -1.72
CA TRP A 273 8.69 -0.95 -3.04
C TRP A 273 7.51 -0.62 -3.96
N SER A 274 6.38 -0.27 -3.37
CA SER A 274 5.14 0.06 -4.07
C SER A 274 4.85 1.56 -4.01
N ALA A 275 5.90 2.40 -4.06
CA ALA A 275 5.85 3.85 -3.89
C ALA A 275 5.23 4.56 -5.10
N THR A 276 4.09 4.08 -5.57
CA THR A 276 3.44 4.51 -6.81
C THR A 276 1.95 4.17 -6.81
N ILE A 277 1.28 4.38 -7.94
CA ILE A 277 -0.09 3.93 -8.20
C ILE A 277 -0.07 2.42 -8.46
N ILE A 278 -0.84 1.69 -7.65
CA ILE A 278 -1.24 0.31 -7.93
C ILE A 278 -2.77 0.30 -7.88
N GLY A 279 -3.42 0.25 -9.03
CA GLY A 279 -4.86 0.47 -9.20
C GLY A 279 -5.69 -0.38 -8.25
N ARG A 280 -5.37 -1.67 -8.12
CA ARG A 280 -6.01 -2.57 -7.15
C ARG A 280 -5.87 -2.08 -5.71
N ASP A 281 -4.65 -1.80 -5.26
CA ASP A 281 -4.39 -1.38 -3.88
C ASP A 281 -5.07 -0.05 -3.58
N ASN A 282 -5.05 0.88 -4.53
CA ASN A 282 -5.75 2.15 -4.45
C ASN A 282 -7.27 1.94 -4.31
N ILE A 283 -7.87 1.08 -5.14
CA ILE A 283 -9.30 0.78 -5.10
C ILE A 283 -9.69 0.14 -3.76
N LEU A 284 -8.98 -0.92 -3.34
CA LEU A 284 -9.28 -1.64 -2.11
C LEU A 284 -9.10 -0.74 -0.88
N THR A 285 -8.05 0.08 -0.85
CA THR A 285 -7.85 1.04 0.26
C THR A 285 -8.98 2.06 0.30
N CYS A 286 -9.41 2.58 -0.85
CA CYS A 286 -10.55 3.50 -0.91
C CYS A 286 -11.82 2.82 -0.39
N PHE A 287 -12.13 1.60 -0.85
CA PHE A 287 -13.27 0.82 -0.35
C PHE A 287 -13.24 0.63 1.17
N GLN A 288 -12.09 0.23 1.72
CA GLN A 288 -11.91 -0.01 3.15
C GLN A 288 -12.07 1.27 3.99
N THR A 289 -11.75 2.43 3.42
CA THR A 289 -11.65 3.71 4.14
C THR A 289 -12.78 4.70 3.80
N LEU A 290 -13.72 4.34 2.92
CA LEU A 290 -14.87 5.17 2.51
C LEU A 290 -15.62 5.83 3.68
N PRO A 291 -15.93 5.13 4.80
CA PRO A 291 -16.62 5.74 5.93
C PRO A 291 -15.83 6.83 6.67
N PHE A 292 -14.54 7.00 6.34
CA PHE A 292 -13.60 7.81 7.12
C PHE A 292 -12.98 8.92 6.28
N VAL A 293 -12.52 8.60 5.06
CA VAL A 293 -11.82 9.53 4.17
C VAL A 293 -12.30 9.40 2.71
N PRO A 294 -13.59 9.64 2.42
CA PRO A 294 -14.21 9.34 1.13
C PRO A 294 -13.61 10.12 -0.06
N ARG A 295 -13.01 11.29 0.18
CA ARG A 295 -12.41 12.14 -0.88
C ARG A 295 -11.30 11.45 -1.69
N MET A 296 -10.63 10.44 -1.13
CA MET A 296 -9.59 9.71 -1.85
C MET A 296 -10.18 8.82 -2.96
N ALA A 297 -11.39 8.32 -2.78
CA ALA A 297 -12.06 7.47 -3.77
C ALA A 297 -12.39 8.27 -5.04
N GLU A 298 -12.88 9.50 -4.91
CA GLU A 298 -13.16 10.39 -6.06
C GLU A 298 -11.91 10.57 -6.94
N THR A 299 -10.76 10.91 -6.33
CA THR A 299 -9.52 11.13 -7.08
C THR A 299 -9.02 9.83 -7.71
N THR A 300 -9.14 8.70 -7.00
CA THR A 300 -8.78 7.36 -7.50
C THR A 300 -9.60 6.99 -8.73
N LEU A 301 -10.93 7.10 -8.64
CA LEU A 301 -11.84 6.81 -9.73
C LEU A 301 -11.56 7.68 -10.97
N ARG A 302 -11.37 9.00 -10.78
CA ARG A 302 -11.09 9.90 -11.91
C ARG A 302 -9.76 9.58 -12.61
N LEU A 303 -8.69 9.29 -11.86
CA LEU A 303 -7.39 8.99 -12.47
C LEU A 303 -7.41 7.65 -13.21
N LEU A 304 -8.00 6.62 -12.60
CA LEU A 304 -8.08 5.30 -13.23
C LEU A 304 -8.97 5.31 -14.48
N ALA A 305 -10.00 6.15 -14.52
CA ALA A 305 -10.79 6.38 -15.72
C ALA A 305 -10.04 7.18 -16.80
N LEU A 306 -9.19 8.14 -16.41
CA LEU A 306 -8.41 8.96 -17.34
C LEU A 306 -7.41 8.11 -18.17
N ASP A 307 -6.78 7.13 -17.52
CA ASP A 307 -5.78 6.23 -18.11
C ASP A 307 -6.38 4.85 -18.43
N GLN A 308 -7.71 4.73 -18.62
CA GLN A 308 -8.36 3.49 -19.01
C GLN A 308 -7.89 3.04 -20.41
N GLY A 309 -7.68 1.74 -20.59
CA GLY A 309 -7.19 1.16 -21.82
C GLY A 309 -8.12 1.42 -23.01
N THR A 310 -7.54 1.73 -24.16
CA THR A 310 -8.27 2.05 -25.40
C THR A 310 -7.74 1.32 -26.63
N VAL A 311 -6.59 0.67 -26.52
CA VAL A 311 -5.97 -0.09 -27.61
C VAL A 311 -5.64 -1.51 -27.17
N LEU A 312 -5.27 -2.36 -28.13
CA LEU A 312 -4.65 -3.65 -27.85
C LEU A 312 -3.14 -3.47 -27.85
N ASP A 313 -2.51 -3.72 -26.70
CA ASP A 313 -1.05 -3.68 -26.52
C ASP A 313 -0.61 -4.87 -25.68
N ASP A 314 -0.03 -5.88 -26.34
CA ASP A 314 0.44 -7.10 -25.69
C ASP A 314 1.58 -6.84 -24.69
N PHE A 315 2.41 -5.82 -24.92
CA PHE A 315 3.50 -5.50 -24.01
C PHE A 315 2.96 -4.96 -22.68
N ARG A 316 1.93 -4.11 -22.74
CA ARG A 316 1.31 -3.50 -21.56
C ARG A 316 0.14 -4.29 -20.98
N ASP A 317 -0.22 -5.42 -21.59
CA ASP A 317 -1.45 -6.17 -21.31
C ASP A 317 -2.72 -5.30 -21.45
N GLU A 318 -2.67 -4.27 -22.30
CA GLU A 318 -3.75 -3.31 -22.51
C GLU A 318 -4.83 -3.89 -23.42
N GLU A 319 -6.08 -3.73 -23.00
CA GLU A 319 -7.27 -4.05 -23.79
C GLU A 319 -8.28 -2.91 -23.62
N PRO A 320 -9.11 -2.62 -24.65
CA PRO A 320 -10.14 -1.59 -24.54
C PRO A 320 -11.09 -1.80 -23.36
N GLY A 321 -11.21 -0.78 -22.50
CA GLY A 321 -12.05 -0.78 -21.30
C GLY A 321 -11.37 -1.31 -20.02
N LYS A 322 -10.17 -1.86 -20.12
CA LYS A 322 -9.41 -2.37 -18.96
C LYS A 322 -8.86 -1.22 -18.11
N ILE A 323 -8.88 -1.36 -16.79
CA ILE A 323 -8.33 -0.35 -15.87
C ILE A 323 -6.88 -0.68 -15.53
N LEU A 324 -6.01 0.33 -15.50
CA LEU A 324 -4.58 0.14 -15.24
C LEU A 324 -4.32 -0.47 -13.86
N ASN A 325 -3.36 -1.39 -13.79
CA ASN A 325 -2.91 -2.00 -12.54
C ASN A 325 -1.72 -1.27 -11.94
N GLU A 326 -0.74 -0.83 -12.72
CA GLU A 326 0.49 -0.24 -12.18
C GLU A 326 1.05 0.87 -13.08
N PHE A 327 1.56 1.94 -12.46
CA PHE A 327 2.23 3.05 -13.16
C PHE A 327 3.59 3.32 -12.51
N ARG A 328 4.67 3.49 -13.27
CA ARG A 328 6.05 3.71 -12.78
C ARG A 328 6.76 4.80 -13.61
N TYR A 329 7.64 5.54 -12.94
CA TYR A 329 8.41 6.66 -13.53
C TYR A 329 9.89 6.34 -13.77
N GLY A 330 10.31 5.11 -13.48
CA GLY A 330 11.70 4.67 -13.48
C GLY A 330 12.27 4.44 -14.88
N GLU A 331 13.59 4.29 -14.98
CA GLU A 331 14.29 4.07 -16.25
C GLU A 331 13.77 2.84 -17.00
N MET A 332 13.53 1.73 -16.30
CA MET A 332 13.10 0.48 -16.93
C MET A 332 11.77 0.63 -17.68
N ALA A 333 10.84 1.42 -17.13
CA ALA A 333 9.56 1.71 -17.78
C ALA A 333 9.73 2.71 -18.93
N ALA A 334 10.59 3.73 -18.75
CA ALA A 334 10.84 4.76 -19.76
C ALA A 334 11.47 4.22 -21.06
N PHE A 335 12.20 3.11 -20.99
CA PHE A 335 12.80 2.42 -22.15
C PHE A 335 12.10 1.11 -22.51
N GLU A 336 10.89 0.88 -22.00
CA GLU A 336 10.08 -0.31 -22.33
C GLU A 336 10.82 -1.64 -22.09
N HIS A 337 11.74 -1.68 -21.12
CA HIS A 337 12.29 -2.95 -20.61
C HIS A 337 11.28 -3.65 -19.69
N ARG A 338 10.28 -2.90 -19.22
CA ARG A 338 9.27 -3.25 -18.24
C ARG A 338 7.98 -2.50 -18.59
N PRO A 339 6.79 -3.10 -18.45
CA PRO A 339 5.57 -2.56 -19.03
C PRO A 339 4.85 -1.48 -18.20
N GLN A 340 5.35 -1.13 -17.01
CA GLN A 340 4.66 -0.27 -16.02
C GLN A 340 4.58 1.23 -16.38
N SER A 341 4.20 1.61 -17.60
CA SER A 341 3.96 3.03 -17.93
C SER A 341 2.93 3.25 -19.06
N PRO A 342 1.62 3.03 -18.81
CA PRO A 342 0.99 2.26 -17.73
C PRO A 342 0.97 0.75 -18.02
N TYR A 343 0.82 -0.09 -16.99
CA TYR A 343 0.64 -1.55 -17.10
C TYR A 343 -0.75 -1.99 -16.67
N PHE A 344 -1.36 -2.89 -17.44
CA PHE A 344 -2.73 -3.39 -17.26
C PHE A 344 -2.79 -4.87 -16.84
N GLY A 345 -1.69 -5.46 -16.38
CA GLY A 345 -1.65 -6.86 -15.89
C GLY A 345 -2.34 -7.07 -14.54
N GLY A 346 -3.65 -6.84 -14.49
CA GLY A 346 -4.53 -7.06 -13.34
C GLY A 346 -5.98 -7.16 -13.79
N ALA A 347 -6.53 -8.37 -13.84
CA ALA A 347 -7.89 -8.65 -14.28
C ALA A 347 -8.93 -8.33 -13.20
N ASP A 348 -8.49 -8.21 -11.94
CA ASP A 348 -9.32 -7.82 -10.81
C ASP A 348 -9.61 -6.32 -10.77
N VAL A 349 -8.71 -5.48 -11.30
CA VAL A 349 -8.83 -4.01 -11.22
C VAL A 349 -10.09 -3.49 -11.90
N THR A 350 -10.39 -4.00 -13.10
CA THR A 350 -11.52 -3.56 -13.93
C THR A 350 -12.89 -3.79 -13.26
N PRO A 351 -13.25 -4.99 -12.77
CA PRO A 351 -14.49 -5.16 -12.01
C PRO A 351 -14.47 -4.38 -10.68
N LEU A 352 -13.33 -4.33 -9.97
CA LEU A 352 -13.22 -3.58 -8.71
C LEU A 352 -13.45 -2.07 -8.88
N PHE A 353 -13.11 -1.49 -10.04
CA PHE A 353 -13.40 -0.09 -10.36
C PHE A 353 -14.91 0.20 -10.31
N VAL A 354 -15.73 -0.68 -10.90
CA VAL A 354 -17.20 -0.56 -10.88
C VAL A 354 -17.74 -0.74 -9.45
N VAL A 355 -17.18 -1.70 -8.70
CA VAL A 355 -17.54 -1.92 -7.28
C VAL A 355 -17.29 -0.66 -6.44
N LEU A 356 -16.13 -0.02 -6.61
CA LEU A 356 -15.80 1.20 -5.88
C LEU A 356 -16.68 2.39 -6.29
N LEU A 357 -16.96 2.56 -7.58
CA LEU A 357 -17.81 3.66 -8.06
C LEU A 357 -19.19 3.61 -7.41
N ASP A 358 -19.78 2.43 -7.37
CA ASP A 358 -21.08 2.20 -6.73
C ASP A 358 -21.02 2.40 -5.21
N GLU A 359 -20.03 1.81 -4.53
CA GLU A 359 -19.90 1.95 -3.09
C GLU A 359 -19.62 3.43 -2.70
N TYR A 360 -18.83 4.15 -3.48
CA TYR A 360 -18.59 5.58 -3.30
C TYR A 360 -19.90 6.37 -3.38
N GLU A 361 -20.72 6.11 -4.40
CA GLU A 361 -22.02 6.76 -4.52
C GLU A 361 -22.90 6.44 -3.30
N ARG A 362 -23.01 5.16 -2.89
CA ARG A 362 -23.82 4.75 -1.72
C ARG A 362 -23.45 5.56 -0.47
N TRP A 363 -22.16 5.77 -0.22
CA TRP A 363 -21.69 6.55 0.94
C TRP A 363 -21.86 8.06 0.79
N THR A 364 -21.56 8.62 -0.38
CA THR A 364 -21.42 10.08 -0.57
C THR A 364 -22.66 10.77 -1.13
N GLY A 365 -23.49 10.06 -1.88
CA GLY A 365 -24.60 10.65 -2.65
C GLY A 365 -24.16 11.41 -3.90
N ASP A 366 -22.88 11.30 -4.30
CA ASP A 366 -22.33 12.03 -5.46
C ASP A 366 -22.72 11.37 -6.79
N ALA A 367 -23.98 11.61 -7.18
CA ALA A 367 -24.52 11.19 -8.47
C ALA A 367 -23.82 11.86 -9.66
N THR A 368 -23.18 13.01 -9.45
CA THR A 368 -22.47 13.73 -10.51
C THR A 368 -21.26 12.93 -10.96
N LEU A 369 -20.43 12.45 -10.03
CA LEU A 369 -19.28 11.61 -10.40
C LEU A 369 -19.71 10.33 -11.13
N VAL A 370 -20.81 9.70 -10.72
CA VAL A 370 -21.33 8.49 -11.38
C VAL A 370 -21.72 8.75 -12.83
N ARG A 371 -22.33 9.91 -13.12
CA ARG A 371 -22.66 10.31 -14.50
C ARG A 371 -21.40 10.68 -15.28
N ASP A 372 -20.46 11.41 -14.68
CA ASP A 372 -19.18 11.77 -15.30
C ASP A 372 -18.38 10.53 -15.73
N LEU A 373 -18.45 9.46 -14.93
CA LEU A 373 -17.70 8.21 -15.16
C LEU A 373 -18.53 7.10 -15.83
N GLN A 374 -19.72 7.43 -16.36
CA GLN A 374 -20.59 6.46 -17.02
C GLN A 374 -19.88 5.70 -18.14
N ASP A 375 -19.20 6.41 -19.04
CA ASP A 375 -18.54 5.79 -20.19
C ASP A 375 -17.42 4.84 -19.75
N ALA A 376 -16.65 5.26 -18.74
CA ALA A 376 -15.57 4.44 -18.19
C ALA A 376 -16.11 3.17 -17.51
N ALA A 377 -17.19 3.29 -16.72
CA ALA A 377 -17.82 2.15 -16.07
C ALA A 377 -18.46 1.18 -17.08
N ARG A 378 -19.11 1.70 -18.13
CA ARG A 378 -19.65 0.88 -19.22
C ARG A 378 -18.54 0.19 -20.02
N ALA A 379 -17.42 0.87 -20.25
CA ALA A 379 -16.26 0.27 -20.91
C ALA A 379 -15.63 -0.84 -20.06
N ALA A 380 -15.56 -0.66 -18.73
CA ALA A 380 -15.10 -1.69 -17.80
C ALA A 380 -16.03 -2.92 -17.79
N LEU A 381 -17.35 -2.71 -17.75
CA LEU A 381 -18.33 -3.80 -17.82
C LEU A 381 -18.29 -4.52 -19.19
N ARG A 382 -18.13 -3.79 -20.29
CA ARG A 382 -17.96 -4.37 -21.62
C ARG A 382 -16.67 -5.18 -21.73
N TRP A 383 -15.57 -4.70 -21.15
CA TRP A 383 -14.30 -5.44 -21.13
C TRP A 383 -14.46 -6.82 -20.50
N ILE A 384 -15.22 -6.93 -19.40
CA ILE A 384 -15.49 -8.21 -18.73
C ILE A 384 -16.08 -9.22 -19.70
N ASP A 385 -17.02 -8.81 -20.55
CA ASP A 385 -17.73 -9.70 -21.47
C ASP A 385 -16.97 -9.94 -22.78
N GLU A 386 -16.26 -8.94 -23.31
CA GLU A 386 -15.62 -9.02 -24.64
C GLU A 386 -14.18 -9.55 -24.60
N TYR A 387 -13.40 -9.14 -23.60
CA TYR A 387 -11.98 -9.49 -23.48
C TYR A 387 -11.71 -10.40 -22.29
N GLY A 388 -12.52 -10.27 -21.23
CA GLY A 388 -12.41 -11.09 -20.02
C GLY A 388 -12.90 -12.52 -20.22
N ASP A 389 -13.95 -12.74 -21.00
CA ASP A 389 -14.45 -14.08 -21.32
C ASP A 389 -13.70 -14.71 -22.50
N LEU A 390 -12.40 -14.96 -22.30
CA LEU A 390 -11.50 -15.52 -23.32
C LEU A 390 -11.97 -16.86 -23.90
N ARG A 391 -12.83 -17.59 -23.18
CA ARG A 391 -13.32 -18.91 -23.56
C ARG A 391 -14.79 -18.95 -23.99
N GLY A 392 -15.51 -17.83 -23.90
CA GLY A 392 -16.94 -17.77 -24.21
C GLY A 392 -17.81 -18.64 -23.30
N ASP A 393 -17.34 -18.97 -22.09
CA ASP A 393 -18.04 -19.79 -21.11
C ASP A 393 -18.64 -18.96 -19.96
N GLY A 394 -18.53 -17.64 -20.06
CA GLY A 394 -19.10 -16.68 -19.14
C GLY A 394 -18.34 -16.56 -17.83
N TYR A 395 -17.07 -16.96 -17.79
CA TYR A 395 -16.13 -16.68 -16.70
C TYR A 395 -15.12 -15.61 -17.12
N LEU A 396 -14.61 -14.86 -16.14
CA LEU A 396 -13.47 -13.99 -16.35
C LEU A 396 -12.17 -14.79 -16.27
N TRP A 397 -11.50 -14.90 -17.41
CA TRP A 397 -10.20 -15.53 -17.59
C TRP A 397 -9.11 -14.46 -17.71
N TYR A 398 -7.90 -14.78 -17.27
CA TYR A 398 -6.72 -14.01 -17.62
C TYR A 398 -5.67 -14.87 -18.31
N GLN A 399 -4.91 -14.23 -19.19
CA GLN A 399 -3.72 -14.78 -19.82
C GLN A 399 -2.72 -13.65 -20.01
N PRO A 400 -1.54 -13.68 -19.37
CA PRO A 400 -0.50 -12.70 -19.61
C PRO A 400 -0.10 -12.70 -21.09
N ARG A 401 -0.10 -11.51 -21.70
CA ARG A 401 0.37 -11.28 -23.07
C ARG A 401 1.87 -11.01 -23.10
N ASN A 402 2.40 -10.38 -22.04
CA ASN A 402 3.83 -10.16 -21.85
C ASN A 402 4.45 -11.19 -20.88
N ASN A 403 4.91 -12.32 -21.42
CA ASN A 403 5.51 -13.40 -20.63
C ASN A 403 6.96 -13.14 -20.20
N GLU A 404 7.63 -12.12 -20.75
CA GLU A 404 9.04 -11.83 -20.44
C GLU A 404 9.20 -10.94 -19.22
N SER A 405 8.37 -9.90 -19.11
CA SER A 405 8.55 -8.82 -18.14
C SER A 405 7.27 -8.42 -17.39
N GLY A 406 6.11 -8.98 -17.79
CA GLY A 406 4.82 -8.83 -17.13
C GLY A 406 4.62 -9.78 -15.94
N ALA A 407 3.49 -9.60 -15.24
CA ALA A 407 3.09 -10.46 -14.14
C ALA A 407 2.51 -11.78 -14.67
N GLN A 408 2.80 -12.90 -14.01
CA GLN A 408 2.27 -14.21 -14.41
C GLN A 408 0.82 -14.45 -13.97
N ASN A 409 0.40 -13.77 -12.90
CA ASN A 409 -0.93 -13.85 -12.33
C ASN A 409 -1.56 -12.45 -12.32
N HIS A 410 -2.72 -12.31 -12.97
CA HIS A 410 -3.45 -11.03 -13.04
C HIS A 410 -4.55 -10.96 -11.97
N CYS A 411 -4.24 -11.38 -10.74
CA CYS A 411 -5.13 -11.33 -9.58
C CYS A 411 -4.34 -10.83 -8.36
N TRP A 412 -5.01 -10.62 -7.22
CA TRP A 412 -4.36 -10.10 -6.01
C TRP A 412 -3.19 -10.97 -5.53
N LYS A 413 -3.25 -12.27 -5.80
CA LYS A 413 -2.15 -13.23 -5.62
C LYS A 413 -1.23 -13.24 -6.84
N ASP A 414 -0.58 -12.13 -7.10
CA ASP A 414 0.17 -11.89 -8.34
C ASP A 414 1.56 -12.55 -8.42
N SER A 415 2.03 -13.21 -7.35
CA SER A 415 3.30 -13.95 -7.40
C SER A 415 3.20 -15.24 -8.23
N PRO A 416 4.24 -15.62 -9.00
CA PRO A 416 4.21 -16.75 -9.96
C PRO A 416 3.59 -18.04 -9.43
N GLU A 417 3.95 -18.46 -8.22
CA GLU A 417 3.56 -19.76 -7.65
C GLU A 417 2.22 -19.74 -6.90
N ALA A 418 1.56 -18.58 -6.80
CA ALA A 418 0.43 -18.39 -5.87
C ALA A 418 -0.83 -19.17 -6.23
N ILE A 419 -1.02 -19.45 -7.52
CA ILE A 419 -2.13 -20.25 -8.04
C ILE A 419 -1.56 -21.63 -8.35
N CYS A 420 -1.86 -22.60 -7.49
CA CYS A 420 -1.34 -23.96 -7.57
C CYS A 420 -2.40 -24.99 -7.18
N TYR A 421 -2.23 -26.23 -7.64
CA TYR A 421 -3.00 -27.37 -7.16
C TYR A 421 -2.57 -27.78 -5.75
N ARG A 422 -3.32 -28.68 -5.14
CA ARG A 422 -3.02 -29.22 -3.82
C ARG A 422 -1.65 -29.90 -3.75
N ASP A 423 -1.27 -30.59 -4.81
CA ASP A 423 0.01 -31.29 -4.97
C ASP A 423 1.19 -30.38 -5.29
N GLY A 424 0.94 -29.08 -5.52
CA GLY A 424 1.96 -28.06 -5.82
C GLY A 424 2.23 -27.83 -7.29
N ARG A 425 1.58 -28.57 -8.21
CA ARG A 425 1.63 -28.25 -9.64
C ARG A 425 1.06 -26.85 -9.89
N ILE A 426 1.54 -26.18 -10.94
CA ILE A 426 1.03 -24.88 -11.40
C ILE A 426 0.13 -25.13 -12.62
N PRO A 427 -1.13 -24.61 -12.64
CA PRO A 427 -2.02 -24.79 -13.79
C PRO A 427 -1.50 -24.04 -15.03
N GLY A 428 -1.94 -24.48 -16.22
CA GLY A 428 -1.69 -23.76 -17.47
C GLY A 428 -2.36 -22.38 -17.51
N GLN A 429 -2.20 -21.68 -18.63
CA GLN A 429 -2.96 -20.47 -18.96
C GLN A 429 -3.94 -20.79 -20.11
N PRO A 430 -5.07 -20.06 -20.27
CA PRO A 430 -5.59 -19.04 -19.36
C PRO A 430 -6.07 -19.63 -18.02
N ARG A 431 -6.27 -18.77 -17.01
CA ARG A 431 -6.77 -19.14 -15.68
C ARG A 431 -8.00 -18.32 -15.30
N ALA A 432 -8.98 -18.96 -14.67
CA ALA A 432 -10.14 -18.30 -14.06
C ALA A 432 -10.08 -18.49 -12.54
N THR A 433 -9.49 -17.56 -11.80
CA THR A 433 -9.44 -17.63 -10.33
C THR A 433 -10.81 -17.31 -9.72
N CYS A 434 -11.12 -17.90 -8.57
CA CYS A 434 -12.47 -17.84 -8.02
C CYS A 434 -12.88 -16.42 -7.60
N GLU A 435 -11.97 -15.65 -7.01
CA GLU A 435 -12.26 -14.28 -6.56
C GLU A 435 -12.57 -13.32 -7.71
N LEU A 436 -11.97 -13.52 -8.89
CA LEU A 436 -12.29 -12.74 -10.08
C LEU A 436 -13.77 -12.89 -10.44
N GLN A 437 -14.30 -14.11 -10.34
CA GLN A 437 -15.72 -14.38 -10.63
C GLN A 437 -16.61 -13.69 -9.59
N GLY A 438 -16.18 -13.71 -8.32
CA GLY A 438 -16.79 -12.93 -7.26
C GLY A 438 -16.83 -11.44 -7.59
N TYR A 439 -15.72 -10.84 -8.01
CA TYR A 439 -15.67 -9.42 -8.35
C TYR A 439 -16.54 -9.08 -9.56
N VAL A 440 -16.59 -9.94 -10.58
CA VAL A 440 -17.48 -9.75 -11.73
C VAL A 440 -18.94 -9.80 -11.30
N TYR A 441 -19.32 -10.76 -10.46
CA TYR A 441 -20.67 -10.83 -9.91
C TYR A 441 -21.05 -9.52 -9.19
N ASP A 442 -20.19 -9.02 -8.30
CA ASP A 442 -20.45 -7.78 -7.57
C ASP A 442 -20.50 -6.57 -8.51
N ALA A 443 -19.56 -6.48 -9.46
CA ALA A 443 -19.51 -5.43 -10.46
C ALA A 443 -20.77 -5.39 -11.33
N LYS A 444 -21.29 -6.53 -11.77
CA LYS A 444 -22.53 -6.60 -12.56
C LYS A 444 -23.75 -6.21 -11.73
N ARG A 445 -23.86 -6.68 -10.47
CA ARG A 445 -24.95 -6.29 -9.56
C ARG A 445 -24.97 -4.79 -9.26
N ARG A 446 -23.79 -4.21 -9.02
CA ARG A 446 -23.61 -2.78 -8.76
C ARG A 446 -23.78 -1.94 -10.01
N GLY A 447 -23.19 -2.35 -11.12
CA GLY A 447 -23.38 -1.75 -12.43
C GLY A 447 -24.85 -1.70 -12.86
N ALA A 448 -25.64 -2.73 -12.52
CA ALA A 448 -27.08 -2.71 -12.76
C ALA A 448 -27.79 -1.61 -11.97
N ARG A 449 -27.44 -1.43 -10.69
CA ARG A 449 -27.98 -0.31 -9.90
C ARG A 449 -27.59 1.03 -10.52
N LEU A 450 -26.32 1.19 -10.89
CA LEU A 450 -25.84 2.42 -11.52
C LEU A 450 -26.60 2.73 -12.83
N ALA A 451 -26.81 1.71 -13.66
CA ALA A 451 -27.56 1.83 -14.91
C ALA A 451 -29.02 2.25 -14.70
N ARG A 452 -29.67 1.65 -13.69
CA ARG A 452 -31.07 1.91 -13.36
C ARG A 452 -31.30 3.28 -12.73
N GLU A 453 -30.39 3.72 -11.85
CA GLU A 453 -30.58 4.93 -11.04
C GLU A 453 -29.95 6.20 -11.65
N PHE A 454 -28.86 6.07 -12.43
CA PHE A 454 -28.08 7.24 -12.87
C PHE A 454 -27.86 7.34 -14.38
N TRP A 455 -27.88 6.23 -15.12
CA TRP A 455 -27.60 6.22 -16.57
C TRP A 455 -28.85 6.13 -17.45
N ASP A 456 -30.04 6.12 -16.86
CA ASP A 456 -31.34 6.04 -17.56
C ASP A 456 -31.43 4.83 -18.51
N ASP A 457 -30.93 3.66 -18.07
CA ASP A 457 -30.84 2.46 -18.90
C ASP A 457 -31.29 1.20 -18.12
N PRO A 458 -32.59 1.09 -17.82
CA PRO A 458 -33.14 -0.05 -17.08
C PRO A 458 -32.98 -1.38 -17.84
N ALA A 459 -32.99 -1.36 -19.18
CA ALA A 459 -32.80 -2.57 -19.97
C ALA A 459 -31.39 -3.15 -19.82
N TYR A 460 -30.36 -2.29 -19.80
CA TYR A 460 -29.00 -2.72 -19.49
C TYR A 460 -28.87 -3.19 -18.05
N ALA A 461 -29.55 -2.53 -17.10
CA ALA A 461 -29.60 -2.99 -15.72
C ALA A 461 -30.14 -4.42 -15.61
N ASP A 462 -31.29 -4.70 -16.22
CA ASP A 462 -31.92 -6.03 -16.18
C ASP A 462 -31.04 -7.10 -16.85
N ARG A 463 -30.30 -6.73 -17.91
CA ARG A 463 -29.31 -7.61 -18.52
C ARG A 463 -28.18 -7.95 -17.53
N LEU A 464 -27.58 -6.96 -16.90
CA LEU A 464 -26.49 -7.16 -15.94
C LEU A 464 -26.93 -8.01 -14.74
N GLU A 465 -28.16 -7.82 -14.23
CA GLU A 465 -28.69 -8.64 -13.14
C GLU A 465 -28.87 -10.09 -13.54
N ARG A 466 -29.40 -10.35 -14.74
CA ARG A 466 -29.55 -11.70 -15.28
C ARG A 466 -28.18 -12.38 -15.43
N GLU A 467 -27.22 -11.71 -16.06
CA GLU A 467 -25.86 -12.25 -16.25
C GLU A 467 -25.15 -12.52 -14.92
N ALA A 468 -25.35 -11.67 -13.91
CA ALA A 468 -24.81 -11.90 -12.57
C ALA A 468 -25.43 -13.15 -11.92
N GLU A 469 -26.74 -13.35 -12.04
CA GLU A 469 -27.42 -14.53 -11.49
C GLU A 469 -26.99 -15.82 -12.22
N GLU A 470 -26.88 -15.78 -13.54
CA GLU A 470 -26.36 -16.91 -14.32
C GLU A 470 -24.92 -17.25 -13.94
N LEU A 471 -24.05 -16.25 -13.78
CA LEU A 471 -22.68 -16.43 -13.29
C LEU A 471 -22.67 -17.07 -11.90
N LYS A 472 -23.52 -16.59 -10.99
CA LYS A 472 -23.64 -17.15 -9.63
C LYS A 472 -24.00 -18.64 -9.66
N GLN A 473 -24.97 -19.02 -10.48
CA GLN A 473 -25.40 -20.42 -10.61
C GLN A 473 -24.30 -21.29 -11.21
N ARG A 474 -23.67 -20.86 -12.31
CA ARG A 474 -22.53 -21.58 -12.92
C ARG A 474 -21.37 -21.72 -11.96
N PHE A 475 -20.96 -20.64 -11.31
CA PHE A 475 -19.85 -20.62 -10.35
C PHE A 475 -20.07 -21.63 -9.22
N ASN A 476 -21.25 -21.63 -8.60
CA ASN A 476 -21.57 -22.58 -7.54
C ASN A 476 -21.61 -24.03 -8.06
N ARG A 477 -21.88 -24.28 -9.33
CA ARG A 477 -21.76 -25.64 -9.88
C ARG A 477 -20.31 -26.03 -10.14
N ASP A 478 -19.56 -25.19 -10.86
CA ASP A 478 -18.29 -25.59 -11.49
C ASP A 478 -17.07 -25.44 -10.57
N PHE A 479 -17.09 -24.49 -9.62
CA PHE A 479 -15.97 -24.27 -8.70
C PHE A 479 -16.07 -25.07 -7.39
N TRP A 480 -17.18 -25.76 -7.13
CA TRP A 480 -17.36 -26.47 -5.86
C TRP A 480 -16.67 -27.83 -5.87
N ILE A 481 -15.84 -28.09 -4.86
CA ILE A 481 -15.13 -29.36 -4.67
C ILE A 481 -15.88 -30.17 -3.61
N ASP A 482 -16.75 -31.08 -4.04
CA ASP A 482 -17.61 -31.85 -3.11
C ASP A 482 -16.82 -32.63 -2.05
N GLY A 483 -15.72 -33.29 -2.45
CA GLY A 483 -14.89 -34.07 -1.51
C GLY A 483 -14.14 -33.22 -0.49
N GLY A 484 -14.05 -31.91 -0.71
CA GLY A 484 -13.40 -30.95 0.17
C GLY A 484 -14.37 -30.05 0.92
N GLU A 485 -15.58 -29.84 0.41
CA GLU A 485 -16.58 -28.89 0.90
C GLU A 485 -16.11 -27.42 0.85
N TYR A 486 -15.35 -27.08 -0.19
CA TYR A 486 -14.84 -25.73 -0.45
C TYR A 486 -14.81 -25.40 -1.94
N PHE A 487 -14.53 -24.12 -2.27
CA PHE A 487 -14.39 -23.68 -3.66
C PHE A 487 -12.94 -23.83 -4.15
N ALA A 488 -12.78 -24.36 -5.37
CA ALA A 488 -11.54 -24.37 -6.10
C ALA A 488 -10.92 -22.97 -6.18
N LEU A 489 -9.59 -22.91 -6.10
CA LEU A 489 -8.85 -21.66 -6.21
C LEU A 489 -8.98 -21.04 -7.61
N ALA A 490 -9.05 -21.89 -8.63
CA ALA A 490 -9.24 -21.52 -10.02
C ALA A 490 -9.80 -22.67 -10.85
N LEU A 491 -10.19 -22.38 -12.09
CA LEU A 491 -10.26 -23.37 -13.16
C LEU A 491 -9.01 -23.26 -14.05
N GLY A 492 -8.48 -24.42 -14.43
CA GLY A 492 -7.43 -24.55 -15.44
C GLY A 492 -7.99 -24.44 -16.87
N PRO A 493 -7.12 -24.38 -17.88
CA PRO A 493 -7.53 -24.23 -19.28
C PRO A 493 -8.40 -25.39 -19.79
N ASP A 494 -8.24 -26.59 -19.21
CA ASP A 494 -9.02 -27.79 -19.54
C ASP A 494 -10.35 -27.86 -18.76
N GLY A 495 -10.67 -26.84 -17.96
CA GLY A 495 -11.86 -26.78 -17.11
C GLY A 495 -11.73 -27.56 -15.80
N ASP A 496 -10.54 -28.05 -15.47
CA ASP A 496 -10.26 -28.78 -14.25
C ASP A 496 -10.14 -27.84 -13.04
N GLN A 497 -10.54 -28.34 -11.86
CA GLN A 497 -10.54 -27.57 -10.62
C GLN A 497 -9.12 -27.53 -10.02
N VAL A 498 -8.59 -26.31 -9.87
CA VAL A 498 -7.35 -26.06 -9.12
C VAL A 498 -7.67 -26.14 -7.63
N ASP A 499 -7.37 -27.29 -7.04
CA ASP A 499 -7.98 -27.78 -5.80
C ASP A 499 -7.29 -27.37 -4.48
N ALA A 500 -6.33 -26.44 -4.52
CA ALA A 500 -5.68 -25.97 -3.31
C ALA A 500 -6.63 -25.14 -2.42
N LEU A 501 -6.63 -25.45 -1.11
CA LEU A 501 -7.41 -24.70 -0.13
C LEU A 501 -6.74 -23.35 0.21
N ALA A 502 -7.43 -22.24 -0.01
CA ALA A 502 -6.89 -20.89 0.07
C ALA A 502 -7.87 -19.86 0.68
N SER A 503 -7.34 -18.70 1.10
CA SER A 503 -8.16 -17.59 1.65
C SER A 503 -9.14 -16.96 0.67
N ASN A 504 -8.93 -17.13 -0.65
CA ASN A 504 -9.72 -16.50 -1.72
C ASN A 504 -11.24 -16.69 -1.54
N MET A 505 -11.67 -17.76 -0.88
CA MET A 505 -13.10 -17.98 -0.58
C MET A 505 -13.74 -16.90 0.28
N GLY A 506 -13.00 -16.19 1.13
CA GLY A 506 -13.55 -15.06 1.86
C GLY A 506 -13.86 -13.86 0.97
N HIS A 507 -13.18 -13.73 -0.17
CA HIS A 507 -13.54 -12.72 -1.19
C HIS A 507 -14.84 -13.10 -1.90
N LEU A 508 -15.16 -14.39 -2.04
CA LEU A 508 -16.46 -14.86 -2.55
C LEU A 508 -17.61 -14.53 -1.57
N LEU A 509 -17.35 -14.61 -0.26
CA LEU A 509 -18.31 -14.14 0.75
C LEU A 509 -18.47 -12.62 0.70
N TRP A 510 -17.39 -11.88 0.45
CA TRP A 510 -17.48 -10.43 0.30
C TRP A 510 -18.34 -10.03 -0.91
N SER A 511 -18.14 -10.64 -2.07
CA SER A 511 -18.93 -10.33 -3.27
C SER A 511 -20.39 -10.77 -3.18
N GLY A 512 -20.70 -11.77 -2.35
CA GLY A 512 -22.06 -12.33 -2.24
C GLY A 512 -22.39 -13.40 -3.29
N ILE A 513 -21.39 -13.90 -4.03
CA ILE A 513 -21.59 -14.94 -5.05
C ILE A 513 -21.85 -16.33 -4.43
N VAL A 514 -21.42 -16.58 -3.19
CA VAL A 514 -21.58 -17.89 -2.53
C VAL A 514 -23.06 -18.19 -2.29
N ASP A 515 -23.50 -19.41 -2.63
CA ASP A 515 -24.82 -19.88 -2.23
C ASP A 515 -24.93 -19.96 -0.70
N PRO A 516 -26.01 -19.44 -0.07
CA PRO A 516 -26.16 -19.44 1.38
C PRO A 516 -25.98 -20.82 2.04
N SER A 517 -26.36 -21.91 1.35
CA SER A 517 -26.23 -23.28 1.86
C SER A 517 -24.79 -23.72 2.11
N ARG A 518 -23.82 -23.09 1.45
CA ARG A 518 -22.39 -23.43 1.54
C ARG A 518 -21.57 -22.47 2.39
N ALA A 519 -22.15 -21.32 2.75
CA ALA A 519 -21.42 -20.25 3.41
C ALA A 519 -20.87 -20.69 4.79
N ALA A 520 -21.60 -21.56 5.51
CA ALA A 520 -21.15 -22.11 6.79
C ALA A 520 -19.92 -23.02 6.66
N LEU A 521 -19.84 -23.83 5.60
CA LEU A 521 -18.68 -24.68 5.32
C LEU A 521 -17.45 -23.84 5.00
N VAL A 522 -17.61 -22.81 4.17
CA VAL A 522 -16.55 -21.84 3.86
C VAL A 522 -16.05 -21.13 5.12
N ALA A 523 -16.96 -20.66 5.98
CA ALA A 523 -16.60 -20.04 7.26
C ALA A 523 -15.80 -21.01 8.16
N GLY A 524 -16.23 -22.27 8.22
CA GLY A 524 -15.52 -23.35 8.93
C GLY A 524 -14.10 -23.59 8.41
N HIS A 525 -13.88 -23.56 7.10
CA HIS A 525 -12.54 -23.66 6.53
C HIS A 525 -11.66 -22.46 6.87
N LEU A 526 -12.18 -21.24 6.71
CA LEU A 526 -11.43 -20.00 6.95
C LEU A 526 -10.93 -19.89 8.40
N LEU A 527 -11.74 -20.33 9.37
CA LEU A 527 -11.40 -20.38 10.80
C LEU A 527 -10.79 -21.70 11.26
N GLY A 528 -10.75 -22.70 10.40
CA GLY A 528 -10.16 -23.99 10.68
C GLY A 528 -8.64 -23.92 10.86
N PRO A 529 -8.02 -24.87 11.58
CA PRO A 529 -6.60 -24.84 11.94
C PRO A 529 -5.64 -24.89 10.74
N ARG A 530 -6.15 -25.23 9.54
CA ARG A 530 -5.37 -25.24 8.32
C ARG A 530 -5.13 -23.85 7.74
N LEU A 531 -6.12 -22.95 7.85
CA LEU A 531 -6.03 -21.58 7.34
C LEU A 531 -5.86 -20.57 8.47
N PHE A 532 -6.57 -20.71 9.59
CA PHE A 532 -6.49 -19.76 10.68
C PHE A 532 -5.32 -20.06 11.61
N SER A 533 -4.44 -19.07 11.73
CA SER A 533 -3.19 -19.18 12.47
C SER A 533 -3.26 -18.78 13.94
N GLY A 534 -4.39 -18.22 14.37
CA GLY A 534 -4.52 -17.44 15.60
C GLY A 534 -4.07 -15.98 15.46
N TRP A 535 -3.30 -15.63 14.43
CA TRP A 535 -2.97 -14.25 14.05
C TRP A 535 -3.83 -13.71 12.89
N GLY A 536 -4.48 -14.61 12.14
CA GLY A 536 -5.29 -14.34 10.95
C GLY A 536 -5.34 -15.54 10.02
N VAL A 537 -6.16 -15.48 8.98
CA VAL A 537 -6.29 -16.44 7.89
C VAL A 537 -5.06 -16.34 6.98
N ARG A 538 -4.44 -17.49 6.70
CA ARG A 538 -3.31 -17.63 5.77
C ARG A 538 -3.78 -17.58 4.33
N THR A 539 -2.90 -17.12 3.45
CA THR A 539 -3.20 -17.14 2.01
C THR A 539 -3.38 -18.56 1.47
N LEU A 540 -2.64 -19.54 2.00
CA LEU A 540 -2.68 -20.94 1.60
C LEU A 540 -2.72 -21.84 2.84
N ALA A 541 -3.53 -22.89 2.79
CA ALA A 541 -3.72 -23.79 3.92
C ALA A 541 -2.47 -24.62 4.23
N THR A 542 -2.28 -24.98 5.50
CA THR A 542 -1.31 -26.02 5.87
C THR A 542 -1.70 -27.36 5.24
N GLY A 543 -0.70 -28.18 4.91
CA GLY A 543 -0.88 -29.46 4.24
C GLY A 543 -1.06 -29.39 2.72
N GLN A 544 -1.06 -28.19 2.12
CA GLN A 544 -0.81 -28.03 0.69
C GLN A 544 0.69 -28.15 0.42
N THR A 545 1.12 -28.79 -0.67
CA THR A 545 2.56 -29.02 -0.95
C THR A 545 3.35 -27.71 -1.00
N SER A 546 2.78 -26.68 -1.64
CA SER A 546 3.43 -25.36 -1.78
C SER A 546 3.34 -24.49 -0.54
N TYR A 547 2.71 -24.96 0.55
CA TYR A 547 2.56 -24.18 1.76
C TYR A 547 3.92 -23.79 2.36
N ASN A 548 4.13 -22.49 2.51
CA ASN A 548 5.28 -21.92 3.19
C ASN A 548 4.81 -20.74 4.07
N PRO A 549 5.00 -20.79 5.41
CA PRO A 549 4.61 -19.68 6.29
C PRO A 549 5.36 -18.38 5.98
N LEU A 550 6.48 -18.43 5.26
CA LEU A 550 7.25 -17.28 4.79
C LEU A 550 7.07 -17.01 3.30
N GLY A 551 6.23 -17.76 2.59
CA GLY A 551 5.98 -17.56 1.17
C GLY A 551 4.96 -16.45 0.92
N TYR A 552 5.29 -15.50 0.04
CA TYR A 552 4.57 -14.23 -0.12
C TYR A 552 3.05 -14.39 -0.29
N HIS A 553 2.61 -15.29 -1.17
CA HIS A 553 1.20 -15.69 -1.30
C HIS A 553 0.96 -17.18 -0.98
N LEU A 554 1.92 -17.85 -0.33
CA LEU A 554 1.92 -19.29 -0.10
C LEU A 554 1.74 -19.70 1.37
N GLY A 555 1.34 -18.77 2.25
CA GLY A 555 1.06 -19.10 3.63
C GLY A 555 1.17 -17.93 4.60
N THR A 556 1.66 -16.77 4.18
CA THR A 556 1.64 -15.52 4.96
C THR A 556 0.21 -15.09 5.33
N VAL A 557 0.11 -14.14 6.26
CA VAL A 557 -1.14 -13.49 6.64
C VAL A 557 -1.12 -12.06 6.14
N TRP A 558 -2.13 -11.69 5.36
CA TRP A 558 -2.28 -10.35 4.79
C TRP A 558 -3.43 -9.62 5.48
N PRO A 559 -3.20 -8.44 6.09
CA PRO A 559 -4.24 -7.73 6.83
C PRO A 559 -5.42 -7.31 5.95
N PHE A 560 -5.17 -6.90 4.71
CA PHE A 560 -6.24 -6.48 3.79
C PHE A 560 -7.16 -7.66 3.44
N ASP A 561 -6.60 -8.82 3.06
CA ASP A 561 -7.33 -10.08 2.81
C ASP A 561 -8.21 -10.44 4.02
N ASN A 562 -7.62 -10.43 5.22
CA ASN A 562 -8.34 -10.71 6.46
C ASN A 562 -9.49 -9.72 6.76
N SER A 563 -9.33 -8.45 6.41
CA SER A 563 -10.42 -7.47 6.55
C SER A 563 -11.57 -7.72 5.59
N LEU A 564 -11.28 -8.15 4.35
CA LEU A 564 -12.31 -8.52 3.37
C LEU A 564 -13.00 -9.83 3.75
N ILE A 565 -12.23 -10.82 4.24
CA ILE A 565 -12.78 -12.07 4.79
C ILE A 565 -13.76 -11.76 5.93
N ALA A 566 -13.36 -10.95 6.91
CA ALA A 566 -14.22 -10.59 8.05
C ALA A 566 -15.50 -9.85 7.60
N TYR A 567 -15.37 -8.94 6.63
CA TYR A 567 -16.50 -8.21 6.07
C TYR A 567 -17.46 -9.14 5.29
N GLY A 568 -16.92 -10.11 4.54
CA GLY A 568 -17.69 -11.15 3.85
C GLY A 568 -18.41 -12.10 4.80
N LEU A 569 -17.74 -12.58 5.85
CA LEU A 569 -18.36 -13.40 6.91
C LEU A 569 -19.55 -12.67 7.53
N ARG A 570 -19.36 -11.40 7.87
CA ARG A 570 -20.44 -10.55 8.40
C ARG A 570 -21.62 -10.45 7.44
N ARG A 571 -21.38 -10.26 6.14
CA ARG A 571 -22.44 -10.17 5.11
C ARG A 571 -23.35 -11.41 5.12
N TYR A 572 -22.80 -12.58 5.44
CA TYR A 572 -23.54 -13.84 5.55
C TYR A 572 -24.07 -14.15 6.96
N GLY A 573 -23.91 -13.24 7.93
CA GLY A 573 -24.41 -13.40 9.29
C GLY A 573 -23.46 -14.10 10.27
N PHE A 574 -22.23 -14.43 9.84
CA PHE A 574 -21.18 -15.03 10.67
C PHE A 574 -20.46 -13.95 11.50
N LEU A 575 -21.20 -13.35 12.43
CA LEU A 575 -20.75 -12.19 13.21
C LEU A 575 -19.64 -12.54 14.21
N GLU A 576 -19.70 -13.73 14.80
CA GLU A 576 -18.69 -14.20 15.76
C GLU A 576 -17.37 -14.48 15.04
N GLU A 577 -17.44 -15.17 13.92
CA GLU A 577 -16.34 -15.51 13.02
C GLU A 577 -15.62 -14.26 12.52
N ALA A 578 -16.39 -13.26 12.05
CA ALA A 578 -15.85 -11.95 11.66
C ALA A 578 -15.15 -11.26 12.84
N GLY A 579 -15.73 -11.35 14.04
CA GLY A 579 -15.18 -10.82 15.27
C GLY A 579 -13.85 -11.45 15.68
N ILE A 580 -13.70 -12.78 15.52
CA ILE A 580 -12.46 -13.51 15.80
C ILE A 580 -11.32 -13.01 14.90
N ILE A 581 -11.57 -12.87 13.60
CA ILE A 581 -10.57 -12.36 12.66
C ILE A 581 -10.20 -10.91 12.99
N ALA A 582 -11.20 -10.06 13.26
CA ALA A 582 -10.98 -8.67 13.63
C ALA A 582 -10.10 -8.54 14.89
N GLU A 583 -10.41 -9.32 15.94
CA GLU A 583 -9.61 -9.35 17.17
C GLU A 583 -8.17 -9.81 16.90
N SER A 584 -7.98 -10.86 16.12
CA SER A 584 -6.65 -11.41 15.82
C SER A 584 -5.76 -10.43 15.05
N VAL A 585 -6.30 -9.74 14.04
CA VAL A 585 -5.56 -8.74 13.26
C VAL A 585 -5.22 -7.51 14.13
N VAL A 586 -6.18 -6.98 14.89
CA VAL A 586 -5.93 -5.86 15.82
C VAL A 586 -4.91 -6.27 16.89
N ARG A 587 -4.95 -7.51 17.38
CA ARG A 587 -3.95 -8.02 18.33
C ARG A 587 -2.55 -8.08 17.71
N ALA A 588 -2.43 -8.51 16.45
CA ALA A 588 -1.16 -8.55 15.73
C ALA A 588 -0.54 -7.14 15.59
N SER A 589 -1.36 -6.11 15.37
CA SER A 589 -0.91 -4.71 15.19
C SER A 589 -0.02 -4.18 16.33
N ARG A 590 -0.23 -4.67 17.56
CA ARG A 590 0.59 -4.32 18.74
C ARG A 590 2.08 -4.56 18.49
N TYR A 591 2.43 -5.62 17.78
CA TYR A 591 3.83 -6.01 17.52
C TYR A 591 4.47 -5.21 16.38
N PHE A 592 3.67 -4.41 15.68
CA PHE A 592 4.10 -3.53 14.61
C PHE A 592 3.87 -2.06 14.96
N ALA A 593 3.77 -1.73 16.25
CA ALA A 593 3.53 -0.38 16.76
C ALA A 593 2.28 0.29 16.13
N GLY A 594 1.22 -0.49 15.94
CA GLY A 594 -0.04 -0.05 15.33
C GLY A 594 0.01 0.11 13.81
N ARG A 595 1.16 -0.05 13.16
CA ARG A 595 1.30 0.02 11.70
C ARG A 595 1.31 -1.39 11.13
N MET A 596 0.16 -1.84 10.65
CA MET A 596 0.09 -3.15 10.01
C MET A 596 1.02 -3.21 8.77
N PRO A 597 1.90 -4.22 8.67
CA PRO A 597 2.68 -4.44 7.45
C PRO A 597 1.78 -5.03 6.35
N GLU A 598 2.20 -4.90 5.10
CA GLU A 598 1.60 -5.56 3.93
C GLU A 598 1.27 -7.04 4.18
N ALA A 599 2.25 -7.77 4.72
CA ALA A 599 2.10 -9.16 5.14
C ALA A 599 3.02 -9.48 6.33
N PHE A 600 2.69 -10.54 7.05
CA PHE A 600 3.57 -11.14 8.04
C PHE A 600 3.52 -12.67 7.97
N ALA A 601 4.51 -13.33 8.56
CA ALA A 601 4.67 -14.76 8.42
C ALA A 601 3.48 -15.52 8.99
N GLY A 602 3.08 -16.55 8.27
CA GLY A 602 2.07 -17.47 8.68
C GLY A 602 2.56 -18.60 9.57
N TYR A 603 3.23 -18.31 10.68
CA TYR A 603 3.40 -19.34 11.71
C TYR A 603 2.12 -19.52 12.52
N ASP A 604 1.95 -20.71 13.10
CA ASP A 604 0.90 -20.92 14.10
C ASP A 604 1.23 -20.08 15.34
N ARG A 605 0.21 -19.46 15.94
CA ARG A 605 0.38 -18.66 17.15
C ARG A 605 0.90 -19.48 18.33
N SER A 606 0.65 -20.78 18.39
CA SER A 606 1.24 -21.66 19.41
C SER A 606 2.76 -21.79 19.29
N LEU A 607 3.31 -21.67 18.07
CA LEU A 607 4.74 -21.75 17.80
C LEU A 607 5.47 -20.42 18.04
N THR A 608 4.75 -19.31 17.99
CA THR A 608 5.34 -17.96 18.02
C THR A 608 4.66 -17.08 19.07
N ARG A 609 5.43 -16.50 20.00
CA ARG A 609 4.87 -15.56 21.00
C ARG A 609 4.38 -14.25 20.38
N TYR A 610 4.82 -13.93 19.17
CA TYR A 610 4.53 -12.72 18.42
C TYR A 610 4.51 -13.03 16.91
N PRO A 611 3.75 -12.29 16.08
CA PRO A 611 3.77 -12.44 14.63
C PRO A 611 5.18 -12.15 14.10
N VAL A 612 5.71 -13.05 13.28
CA VAL A 612 7.06 -12.91 12.72
C VAL A 612 6.99 -11.98 11.50
N PRO A 613 7.78 -10.88 11.44
CA PRO A 613 7.76 -9.95 10.31
C PRO A 613 8.15 -10.62 8.99
N TYR A 614 7.47 -10.26 7.90
CA TYR A 614 7.90 -10.62 6.55
C TYR A 614 9.00 -9.63 6.07
N PRO A 615 10.20 -10.10 5.67
CA PRO A 615 11.35 -9.22 5.46
C PRO A 615 11.17 -8.12 4.39
N ALA A 616 10.41 -8.40 3.34
CA ALA A 616 10.21 -7.49 2.21
C ALA A 616 8.90 -6.68 2.29
N ALA A 617 8.12 -6.83 3.37
CA ALA A 617 6.80 -6.20 3.49
C ALA A 617 6.89 -4.67 3.45
N ASN A 618 6.04 -4.08 2.62
CA ASN A 618 5.79 -2.64 2.68
C ASN A 618 5.17 -2.25 4.05
N SER A 619 5.60 -1.11 4.61
CA SER A 619 5.12 -0.62 5.91
C SER A 619 5.40 0.89 6.07
N PRO A 620 4.45 1.80 5.82
CA PRO A 620 3.05 1.50 5.59
C PRO A 620 2.80 0.93 4.19
N GLN A 621 1.73 0.16 4.07
CA GLN A 621 1.12 -0.26 2.82
C GLN A 621 -0.37 0.11 2.91
N ALA A 622 -0.91 0.66 1.83
CA ALA A 622 -2.21 1.34 1.82
C ALA A 622 -3.36 0.42 2.21
N SER A 623 -3.48 -0.76 1.61
CA SER A 623 -4.61 -1.68 1.86
C SER A 623 -4.51 -2.43 3.20
N ALA A 624 -3.30 -2.68 3.69
CA ALA A 624 -3.03 -3.18 5.03
C ALA A 624 -3.32 -2.13 6.10
N THR A 625 -3.09 -0.86 5.79
CA THR A 625 -3.52 0.27 6.63
C THR A 625 -5.05 0.38 6.63
N GLY A 626 -5.67 0.31 5.45
CA GLY A 626 -7.12 0.29 5.24
C GLY A 626 -7.83 -0.84 5.98
N ALA A 627 -7.17 -1.99 6.19
CA ALA A 627 -7.73 -3.13 6.91
C ALA A 627 -8.33 -2.77 8.27
N THR A 628 -7.66 -1.92 9.05
CA THR A 628 -8.15 -1.49 10.38
C THR A 628 -9.49 -0.77 10.28
N PHE A 629 -9.66 0.08 9.26
CA PHE A 629 -10.87 0.86 9.02
C PHE A 629 -12.03 -0.05 8.60
N LEU A 630 -11.78 -1.01 7.71
CA LEU A 630 -12.80 -1.99 7.32
C LEU A 630 -13.18 -2.92 8.47
N LEU A 631 -12.26 -3.26 9.37
CA LEU A 631 -12.59 -4.02 10.59
C LEU A 631 -13.49 -3.20 11.53
N VAL A 632 -13.23 -1.91 11.72
CA VAL A 632 -14.12 -1.03 12.50
C VAL A 632 -15.51 -0.96 11.85
N ARG A 633 -15.59 -0.76 10.53
CA ARG A 633 -16.84 -0.80 9.76
C ARG A 633 -17.58 -2.13 9.97
N THR A 634 -16.84 -3.25 9.91
CA THR A 634 -17.37 -4.60 10.13
C THR A 634 -17.92 -4.77 11.55
N LEU A 635 -17.18 -4.36 12.58
CA LEU A 635 -17.59 -4.54 13.98
C LEU A 635 -18.82 -3.70 14.34
N LEU A 636 -18.88 -2.46 13.86
CA LEU A 636 -20.04 -1.57 14.08
C LEU A 636 -21.21 -1.87 13.13
N GLY A 637 -20.99 -2.62 12.06
CA GLY A 637 -22.01 -2.94 11.07
C GLY A 637 -22.53 -1.72 10.36
N LEU A 638 -21.62 -0.89 9.86
CA LEU A 638 -21.97 0.36 9.18
C LEU A 638 -22.37 0.09 7.73
N GLU A 639 -23.61 0.42 7.37
CA GLU A 639 -24.13 0.30 6.00
C GLU A 639 -24.94 1.53 5.59
N PRO A 640 -24.68 2.11 4.40
CA PRO A 640 -25.57 3.11 3.81
C PRO A 640 -26.91 2.49 3.40
N TYR A 641 -28.02 3.13 3.81
CA TYR A 641 -29.38 2.77 3.40
C TYR A 641 -30.21 4.03 3.14
N GLY A 642 -30.42 4.37 1.86
CA GLY A 642 -31.02 5.64 1.48
C GLY A 642 -30.26 6.80 2.11
N GLU A 643 -30.96 7.77 2.70
CA GLU A 643 -30.37 8.94 3.37
C GLU A 643 -29.93 8.67 4.82
N HIS A 644 -29.75 7.39 5.20
CA HIS A 644 -29.44 6.98 6.56
C HIS A 644 -28.20 6.08 6.64
N LEU A 645 -27.52 6.15 7.79
CA LEU A 645 -26.47 5.22 8.18
C LEU A 645 -27.08 4.17 9.12
N VAL A 646 -27.11 2.91 8.67
CA VAL A 646 -27.46 1.78 9.52
C VAL A 646 -26.25 1.42 10.38
N VAL A 647 -26.48 1.18 11.66
CA VAL A 647 -25.47 0.76 12.65
C VAL A 647 -25.98 -0.49 13.34
N GLN A 648 -25.31 -1.63 13.13
CA GLN A 648 -25.68 -2.92 13.71
C GLN A 648 -24.48 -3.58 14.41
N PRO A 649 -24.08 -3.12 15.60
CA PRO A 649 -22.83 -3.56 16.22
C PRO A 649 -22.85 -5.04 16.61
N ALA A 650 -21.76 -5.73 16.32
CA ALA A 650 -21.43 -7.06 16.80
C ALA A 650 -19.97 -7.06 17.25
N ILE A 651 -19.77 -6.74 18.52
CA ILE A 651 -18.45 -6.42 19.07
C ILE A 651 -18.00 -7.55 20.00
N PRO A 652 -16.85 -8.20 19.73
CA PRO A 652 -16.27 -9.18 20.64
C PRO A 652 -15.94 -8.58 22.00
N GLU A 653 -16.01 -9.40 23.05
CA GLU A 653 -15.80 -9.00 24.44
C GLU A 653 -14.52 -8.17 24.63
N ARG A 654 -13.43 -8.57 23.96
CA ARG A 654 -12.12 -7.94 24.09
C ARG A 654 -12.11 -6.45 23.75
N PHE A 655 -12.97 -6.01 22.84
CA PHE A 655 -13.04 -4.61 22.41
C PHE A 655 -13.77 -3.72 23.40
N GLY A 656 -14.62 -4.27 24.28
CA GLY A 656 -15.48 -3.49 25.18
C GLY A 656 -16.45 -2.62 24.39
N ARG A 657 -16.53 -1.33 24.74
CA ARG A 657 -17.29 -0.32 24.00
C ARG A 657 -16.49 0.24 22.83
N ILE A 658 -17.12 0.40 21.68
CA ILE A 658 -16.60 1.12 20.52
C ILE A 658 -17.54 2.29 20.20
N GLU A 659 -16.97 3.49 20.08
CA GLU A 659 -17.66 4.69 19.60
C GLU A 659 -16.89 5.27 18.42
N LEU A 660 -17.59 5.47 17.31
CA LEU A 660 -17.07 6.17 16.15
C LEU A 660 -17.93 7.40 15.90
N LEU A 661 -17.37 8.57 16.16
CA LEU A 661 -18.08 9.85 16.09
C LEU A 661 -17.79 10.56 14.77
N ASP A 662 -18.72 11.39 14.32
CA ASP A 662 -18.56 12.28 13.17
C ASP A 662 -18.38 11.56 11.81
N ILE A 663 -19.00 10.39 11.61
CA ILE A 663 -18.92 9.60 10.37
C ILE A 663 -19.54 10.37 9.20
N PRO A 664 -18.74 10.79 8.19
CA PRO A 664 -19.24 11.50 7.03
C PRO A 664 -20.06 10.59 6.11
N GLY A 665 -21.01 11.18 5.40
CA GLY A 665 -21.75 10.54 4.31
C GLY A 665 -22.84 11.46 3.78
N ARG A 666 -23.71 10.95 2.90
CA ARG A 666 -24.89 11.69 2.39
C ARG A 666 -25.83 12.20 3.49
N TRP A 667 -25.81 11.55 4.66
CA TRP A 667 -26.51 11.98 5.89
C TRP A 667 -25.82 13.13 6.65
N GLY A 668 -24.76 13.74 6.10
CA GLY A 668 -23.94 14.74 6.77
C GLY A 668 -22.92 14.09 7.70
N ARG A 669 -23.18 14.09 9.02
CA ARG A 669 -22.36 13.44 10.04
C ARG A 669 -23.23 12.65 11.01
N LYS A 670 -22.81 11.42 11.34
CA LYS A 670 -23.51 10.54 12.29
C LYS A 670 -22.52 9.84 13.21
N ASP A 671 -22.98 9.49 14.40
CA ASP A 671 -22.22 8.71 15.36
C ASP A 671 -22.69 7.26 15.35
N ALA A 672 -21.76 6.33 15.56
CA ALA A 672 -22.04 4.92 15.72
C ALA A 672 -21.44 4.42 17.05
N ILE A 673 -22.27 3.75 17.85
CA ILE A 673 -21.87 3.25 19.16
C ILE A 673 -22.28 1.78 19.26
N GLY A 674 -21.38 0.95 19.78
CA GLY A 674 -21.68 -0.42 20.14
C GLY A 674 -20.98 -0.84 21.42
N ASN A 675 -21.62 -1.74 22.16
CA ASN A 675 -21.04 -2.38 23.33
C ASN A 675 -20.76 -3.85 23.03
N ALA A 676 -19.67 -4.36 23.61
CA ALA A 676 -19.40 -5.79 23.68
C ALA A 676 -20.63 -6.54 24.20
N ARG A 677 -20.97 -7.63 23.51
CA ARG A 677 -21.96 -8.57 24.04
C ARG A 677 -21.20 -9.59 24.90
N PRO A 678 -21.62 -9.83 26.16
CA PRO A 678 -21.04 -10.94 26.92
C PRO A 678 -21.26 -12.23 26.13
N ALA A 679 -20.24 -13.10 26.09
CA ALA A 679 -20.38 -14.41 25.49
C ALA A 679 -21.63 -15.07 26.11
N ARG A 680 -22.53 -15.57 25.26
CA ARG A 680 -23.60 -16.45 25.75
C ARG A 680 -22.89 -17.70 26.25
N HIS A 681 -22.59 -17.75 27.55
CA HIS A 681 -22.42 -19.01 28.23
C HIS A 681 -23.77 -19.71 28.09
N ASP A 682 -23.88 -20.59 27.09
CA ASP A 682 -24.92 -21.60 27.12
C ASP A 682 -24.76 -22.32 28.46
N GLN A 683 -25.70 -22.01 29.35
CA GLN A 683 -25.99 -22.84 30.48
C GLN A 683 -26.42 -24.19 29.91
N VAL A 684 -25.46 -25.08 29.71
CA VAL A 684 -25.71 -26.52 29.77
C VAL A 684 -26.14 -26.78 31.22
N ARG A 685 -27.41 -26.50 31.50
CA ARG A 685 -28.11 -26.96 32.69
C ARG A 685 -28.62 -28.36 32.37
N ARG A 686 -27.91 -29.31 32.99
CA ARG A 686 -28.24 -30.71 33.27
C ARG A 686 -27.97 -31.73 32.17
#